data_AF-A0A1S1CE93-F1
#
_entry.id   AF-A0A1S1CE93-F1
#
_cell.length_a   1.000
_cell.length_b   1.000
_cell.length_c   1.000
_cell.angle_alpha   90.00
_cell.angle_beta   90.00
_cell.angle_gamma   90.00
#
_symmetry.space_group_name_H-M   'P 1'
#
loop_
_entity.id
_entity.type
_entity.pdbx_description
1 polymer ?
#
loop_
_entity_poly.entity_id
_entity_poly.type
_entity_poly.pdbx_seq_one_letter_code
_entity_poly.pdbx_strand_id
1 'polypeptide(L)'
;MVKTIKDSKKPLQEPSWWSKYWFYTVLILLAVIGVPSAFFIPALIPGLINDGNSIVSVRQGILAVLAGALTMLTLSETHRKNTYEKNKNERDHTRQVLAERRSRYAKAVEQLADEKAAVRLGGIYTLAGLVDEWLADDALELEEQRKEGQVIINNLCSYVRAPFPLVTKTEYLQSDVDIAPANYVGDFVADQAMFREEQDVRRTIFAEISNRSSTFTKDKNGKVFVTPGAWSEFDFNFSWAPIFYPLSNLTIEKAIFSSTRFYGDANFLKTSFIQNVDFSRATFNGKAKFNGSNFVQESTFNEAVFNEAADFSDQGDVKTFFGGKASFNRVKFTHEANFNEADFAQKASFRNVVFTQEANFFKTVFRQYADFYKVNFKQPATFFEAKFLGEKQEHYANFYEASFKSSADFCKVFFKKNADFRGAMFEQGTEFKDSFFTEEADFYKATFKMKDADFTRVTFTQGADFAKAAFLQNAYFTKTVFAKIVNFTQTTFTEKANFCKAAFTQYMKFSETIFEKDADFSYAVFSQDANFSNAFFPQNADFSKAVFFQNASFLEATFAKETLFPGARFAQGVNFYNTHFKSSEPIFVIDNCKARFSALPNPNDYLFSFPGTSAPIRLGTARFLDKSFAIPLGTVLYDPGSWDEDKKEYTRISEPAQ
;
A
#
# COMPACT_ATOMS: atom_id res chain seq x y z
N MET A 1 -4.30 -7.04 -32.62
CA MET A 1 -4.36 -8.22 -33.51
C MET A 1 -5.82 -8.37 -33.93
N VAL A 2 -6.13 -7.98 -35.16
CA VAL A 2 -7.50 -7.91 -35.69
C VAL A 2 -8.01 -9.32 -35.90
N LYS A 3 -8.92 -9.79 -35.03
CA LYS A 3 -9.58 -11.08 -35.19
C LYS A 3 -10.76 -10.88 -36.14
N THR A 4 -10.61 -11.43 -37.33
CA THR A 4 -11.61 -11.46 -38.40
C THR A 4 -12.94 -12.01 -37.88
N ILE A 5 -13.99 -11.19 -38.01
CA ILE A 5 -15.38 -11.60 -37.88
C ILE A 5 -15.62 -12.66 -38.96
N LYS A 6 -15.61 -13.93 -38.57
CA LYS A 6 -16.06 -15.02 -39.45
C LYS A 6 -17.57 -15.09 -39.32
N ASP A 7 -18.24 -14.15 -39.98
CA ASP A 7 -19.67 -14.21 -40.24
C ASP A 7 -19.87 -15.32 -41.28
N SER A 8 -20.00 -16.57 -40.82
CA SER A 8 -20.52 -17.65 -41.65
C SER A 8 -21.98 -17.88 -41.31
N LYS A 9 -22.84 -16.95 -41.74
CA LYS A 9 -24.18 -17.35 -42.19
C LYS A 9 -23.98 -18.36 -43.31
N LYS A 10 -23.91 -19.66 -42.98
CA LYS A 10 -24.27 -20.69 -43.94
C LYS A 10 -25.74 -20.41 -44.27
N PRO A 11 -26.12 -20.16 -45.54
CA PRO A 11 -27.53 -20.20 -45.90
C PRO A 11 -28.07 -21.55 -45.44
N LEU A 12 -29.31 -21.59 -44.96
CA LEU A 12 -30.06 -22.83 -44.77
C LEU A 12 -29.99 -23.59 -46.10
N GLN A 13 -29.04 -24.51 -46.22
CA GLN A 13 -29.00 -25.46 -47.32
C GLN A 13 -30.29 -26.25 -47.18
N GLU A 14 -31.19 -26.11 -48.18
CA GLU A 14 -32.38 -26.92 -48.21
C GLU A 14 -31.97 -28.40 -48.03
N PRO A 15 -32.66 -29.14 -47.16
CA PRO A 15 -32.33 -30.54 -46.95
C PRO A 15 -32.29 -31.25 -48.30
N SER A 16 -31.22 -32.00 -48.60
CA SER A 16 -31.12 -32.75 -49.85
C SER A 16 -32.38 -33.61 -50.04
N TRP A 17 -32.84 -33.80 -51.28
CA TRP A 17 -34.04 -34.60 -51.59
C TRP A 17 -34.04 -35.95 -50.85
N TRP A 18 -32.86 -36.58 -50.75
CA TRP A 18 -32.64 -37.78 -49.97
C TRP A 18 -32.96 -37.60 -48.48
N SER A 19 -32.46 -36.57 -47.81
CA SER A 19 -32.75 -36.35 -46.38
C SER A 19 -34.25 -36.15 -46.07
N LYS A 20 -35.01 -35.58 -47.01
CA LYS A 20 -36.44 -35.28 -46.86
C LYS A 20 -37.33 -36.49 -47.16
N TYR A 21 -36.95 -37.34 -48.12
CA TYR A 21 -37.77 -38.47 -48.58
C TYR A 21 -37.18 -39.86 -48.31
N TRP A 22 -36.00 -39.96 -47.68
CA TRP A 22 -35.30 -41.23 -47.43
C TRP A 22 -36.20 -42.33 -46.85
N PHE A 23 -36.96 -42.01 -45.80
CA PHE A 23 -37.89 -42.96 -45.19
C PHE A 23 -38.89 -43.54 -46.21
N TYR A 24 -39.57 -42.66 -46.96
CA TYR A 24 -40.53 -43.08 -47.99
C TYR A 24 -39.85 -43.82 -49.14
N THR A 25 -38.63 -43.42 -49.55
CA THR A 25 -37.90 -44.11 -50.61
C THR A 25 -37.48 -45.53 -50.21
N VAL A 26 -37.02 -45.74 -48.97
CA VAL A 26 -36.65 -47.08 -48.46
C VAL A 26 -37.89 -47.93 -48.22
N LEU A 27 -38.98 -47.35 -47.72
CA LEU A 27 -40.26 -48.02 -47.55
C LEU A 27 -40.83 -48.52 -48.90
N ILE A 28 -40.81 -47.67 -49.92
CA ILE A 28 -41.25 -48.02 -51.28
C ILE A 28 -40.33 -49.09 -51.88
N LEU A 29 -39.01 -48.98 -51.73
CA LEU A 29 -38.07 -50.01 -52.19
C LEU A 29 -38.33 -51.37 -51.53
N LEU A 30 -38.56 -51.40 -50.21
CA LEU A 30 -38.91 -52.64 -49.50
C LEU A 30 -40.24 -53.23 -49.97
N ALA A 31 -41.23 -52.40 -50.29
CA ALA A 31 -42.50 -52.87 -50.83
C ALA A 31 -42.38 -53.40 -52.27
N VAL A 32 -41.67 -52.68 -53.14
CA VAL A 32 -41.52 -52.99 -54.58
C VAL A 32 -40.56 -54.16 -54.81
N ILE A 33 -39.53 -54.33 -53.98
CA ILE A 33 -38.59 -55.46 -54.11
C ILE A 33 -39.05 -56.64 -53.28
N GLY A 34 -39.46 -56.41 -52.03
CA GLY A 34 -39.78 -57.45 -51.06
C GLY A 34 -41.00 -58.29 -51.40
N VAL A 35 -42.10 -57.65 -51.80
CA VAL A 35 -43.35 -58.37 -52.09
C VAL A 35 -43.23 -59.25 -53.35
N PRO A 36 -42.67 -58.76 -54.47
CA PRO A 36 -42.41 -59.61 -55.62
C PRO A 36 -41.37 -60.70 -55.35
N SER A 37 -40.31 -60.42 -54.59
CA SER A 37 -39.30 -61.44 -54.27
C SER A 37 -39.86 -62.62 -53.49
N ALA A 38 -40.80 -62.41 -52.57
CA ALA A 38 -41.51 -63.50 -51.88
C ALA A 38 -42.39 -64.36 -52.81
N PHE A 39 -42.81 -63.84 -53.97
CA PHE A 39 -43.60 -64.57 -54.96
C PHE A 39 -42.74 -65.25 -56.02
N PHE A 40 -41.70 -64.59 -56.53
CA PHE A 40 -40.91 -65.05 -57.68
C PHE A 40 -39.63 -65.81 -57.30
N ILE A 41 -38.94 -65.45 -56.21
CA ILE A 41 -37.67 -66.10 -55.83
C ILE A 41 -37.85 -67.60 -55.50
N PRO A 42 -38.88 -68.04 -54.74
CA PRO A 42 -39.07 -69.46 -54.47
C PRO A 42 -39.26 -70.33 -55.73
N ALA A 43 -39.78 -69.75 -56.82
CA ALA A 43 -40.00 -70.43 -58.09
C ALA A 43 -38.73 -70.50 -58.98
N LEU A 44 -37.70 -69.70 -58.66
CA LEU A 44 -36.44 -69.63 -59.39
C LEU A 44 -35.33 -70.50 -58.78
N ILE A 45 -35.54 -71.04 -57.57
CA ILE A 45 -34.56 -71.90 -56.88
C ILE A 45 -34.78 -73.36 -57.34
N PRO A 46 -33.84 -73.94 -58.12
CA PRO A 46 -33.99 -75.29 -58.65
C PRO A 46 -34.01 -76.32 -57.51
N GLY A 47 -35.01 -77.19 -57.47
CA GLY A 47 -35.17 -78.25 -56.46
C GLY A 47 -36.24 -77.99 -55.40
N LEU A 48 -36.66 -76.73 -55.18
CA LEU A 48 -37.74 -76.39 -54.24
C LEU A 48 -39.15 -76.70 -54.80
N ILE A 49 -39.30 -76.77 -56.14
CA ILE A 49 -40.59 -76.84 -56.84
C ILE A 49 -41.34 -78.17 -56.60
N ASN A 50 -40.62 -79.25 -56.27
CA ASN A 50 -41.21 -80.58 -56.11
C ASN A 50 -41.69 -80.89 -54.69
N ASP A 51 -41.38 -80.04 -53.70
CA ASP A 51 -41.83 -80.20 -52.31
C ASP A 51 -42.53 -78.93 -51.85
N GLY A 52 -43.87 -78.92 -52.00
CA GLY A 52 -44.72 -77.75 -51.75
C GLY A 52 -44.55 -77.13 -50.35
N ASN A 53 -44.11 -77.91 -49.35
CA ASN A 53 -43.84 -77.41 -48.00
C ASN A 53 -42.58 -76.53 -47.92
N SER A 54 -41.57 -76.79 -48.75
CA SER A 54 -40.32 -76.02 -48.77
C SER A 54 -40.51 -74.61 -49.35
N ILE A 55 -41.37 -74.46 -50.39
CA ILE A 55 -41.71 -73.17 -51.01
C ILE A 55 -42.44 -72.26 -50.03
N VAL A 56 -43.38 -72.84 -49.28
CA VAL A 56 -44.14 -72.11 -48.24
C VAL A 56 -43.19 -71.61 -47.15
N SER A 57 -42.23 -72.44 -46.72
CA SER A 57 -41.25 -72.09 -45.68
C SER A 57 -40.29 -70.97 -46.12
N VAL A 58 -39.76 -71.00 -47.36
CA VAL A 58 -38.89 -69.93 -47.89
C VAL A 58 -39.68 -68.63 -48.09
N ARG A 59 -40.91 -68.69 -48.60
CA ARG A 59 -41.80 -67.53 -48.71
C ARG A 59 -42.07 -66.91 -47.34
N GLN A 60 -42.38 -67.74 -46.34
CA GLN A 60 -42.58 -67.28 -44.95
C GLN A 60 -41.31 -66.66 -44.37
N GLY A 61 -40.13 -67.21 -44.64
CA GLY A 61 -38.84 -66.64 -44.23
C GLY A 61 -38.58 -65.26 -44.84
N ILE A 62 -38.79 -65.09 -46.15
CA ILE A 62 -38.64 -63.78 -46.84
C ILE A 62 -39.63 -62.76 -46.29
N LEU A 63 -40.91 -63.15 -46.11
CA LEU A 63 -41.93 -62.28 -45.52
C LEU A 63 -41.62 -61.92 -44.06
N ALA A 64 -41.06 -62.85 -43.27
CA ALA A 64 -40.65 -62.60 -41.89
C ALA A 64 -39.46 -61.62 -41.81
N VAL A 65 -38.45 -61.76 -42.68
CA VAL A 65 -37.34 -60.80 -42.78
C VAL A 65 -37.83 -59.42 -43.23
N LEU A 66 -38.76 -59.35 -44.18
CA LEU A 66 -39.40 -58.09 -44.59
C LEU A 66 -40.19 -57.46 -43.45
N ALA A 67 -40.98 -58.24 -42.71
CA ALA A 67 -41.71 -57.76 -41.53
C ALA A 67 -40.74 -57.26 -40.45
N GLY A 68 -39.64 -57.97 -40.21
CA GLY A 68 -38.55 -57.53 -39.33
C GLY A 68 -37.90 -56.22 -39.78
N ALA A 69 -37.62 -56.06 -41.08
CA ALA A 69 -37.05 -54.84 -41.63
C ALA A 69 -38.04 -53.67 -41.56
N LEU A 70 -39.33 -53.88 -41.88
CA LEU A 70 -40.40 -52.88 -41.76
C LEU A 70 -40.58 -52.45 -40.30
N THR A 71 -40.60 -53.38 -39.36
CA THR A 71 -40.69 -53.05 -37.92
C THR A 71 -39.47 -52.25 -37.45
N MET A 72 -38.24 -52.61 -37.84
CA MET A 72 -37.04 -51.81 -37.53
C MET A 72 -37.03 -50.43 -38.20
N LEU A 73 -37.45 -50.30 -39.46
CA LEU A 73 -37.60 -49.00 -40.16
C LEU A 73 -38.59 -48.10 -39.43
N THR A 74 -39.77 -48.63 -39.09
CA THR A 74 -40.82 -47.86 -38.38
C THR A 74 -40.37 -47.46 -36.97
N LEU A 75 -39.64 -48.33 -36.26
CA LEU A 75 -39.08 -48.02 -34.95
C LEU A 75 -37.98 -46.95 -35.06
N SER A 76 -37.10 -47.04 -36.07
CA SER A 76 -36.05 -46.05 -36.33
C SER A 76 -36.63 -44.67 -36.67
N GLU A 77 -37.67 -44.63 -37.50
CA GLU A 77 -38.36 -43.37 -37.85
C GLU A 77 -39.10 -42.78 -36.66
N THR A 78 -39.73 -43.63 -35.84
CA THR A 78 -40.38 -43.21 -34.59
C THR A 78 -39.36 -42.65 -33.60
N HIS A 79 -38.21 -43.31 -33.42
CA HIS A 79 -37.13 -42.81 -32.58
C HIS A 79 -36.57 -41.48 -33.10
N ARG A 80 -36.37 -41.34 -34.42
CA ARG A 80 -35.93 -40.10 -35.06
C ARG A 80 -36.92 -38.96 -34.83
N LYS A 81 -38.21 -39.21 -35.05
CA LYS A 81 -39.28 -38.23 -34.84
C LYS A 81 -39.41 -37.83 -33.38
N ASN A 82 -39.40 -38.80 -32.46
CA ASN A 82 -39.43 -38.54 -31.02
C ASN A 82 -38.21 -37.72 -30.56
N THR A 83 -37.02 -38.01 -31.08
CA THR A 83 -35.80 -37.23 -30.79
C THR A 83 -35.92 -35.80 -31.32
N TYR A 84 -36.44 -35.62 -32.54
CA TYR A 84 -36.66 -34.31 -33.13
C TYR A 84 -37.71 -33.49 -32.35
N GLU A 85 -38.83 -34.10 -31.98
CA GLU A 85 -39.89 -33.45 -31.19
C GLU A 85 -39.40 -33.10 -29.79
N LYS A 86 -38.64 -33.98 -29.14
CA LYS A 86 -37.98 -33.68 -27.86
C LYS A 86 -37.08 -32.46 -27.98
N ASN A 87 -36.16 -32.44 -28.95
CA ASN A 87 -35.25 -31.32 -29.18
C ASN A 87 -35.97 -30.02 -29.59
N LYS A 88 -37.14 -30.13 -30.24
CA LYS A 88 -37.97 -28.97 -30.57
C LYS A 88 -38.63 -28.42 -29.31
N ASN A 89 -39.25 -29.27 -28.50
CA ASN A 89 -39.91 -28.89 -27.26
C ASN A 89 -38.92 -28.29 -26.25
N GLU A 90 -37.71 -28.84 -26.13
CA GLU A 90 -36.63 -28.29 -25.30
C GLU A 90 -36.22 -26.88 -25.76
N ARG A 91 -36.05 -26.67 -27.08
CA ARG A 91 -35.73 -25.35 -27.65
C ARG A 91 -36.86 -24.34 -27.47
N ASP A 92 -38.11 -24.76 -27.65
CA ASP A 92 -39.27 -23.89 -27.48
C ASP A 92 -39.48 -23.54 -26.01
N HIS A 93 -39.29 -24.50 -25.09
CA HIS A 93 -39.27 -24.25 -23.65
C HIS A 93 -38.19 -23.24 -23.26
N THR A 94 -36.95 -23.42 -23.75
CA THR A 94 -35.84 -22.48 -23.51
C THR A 94 -36.20 -21.08 -24.00
N ARG A 95 -36.75 -20.94 -25.21
CA ARG A 95 -37.20 -19.64 -25.75
C ARG A 95 -38.28 -19.00 -24.89
N GLN A 96 -39.21 -19.79 -24.37
CA GLN A 96 -40.28 -19.30 -23.52
C GLN A 96 -39.74 -18.79 -22.19
N VAL A 97 -38.82 -19.52 -21.55
CA VAL A 97 -38.13 -19.10 -20.32
C VAL A 97 -37.37 -17.78 -20.55
N LEU A 98 -36.61 -17.69 -21.65
CA LEU A 98 -35.87 -16.47 -22.01
C LEU A 98 -36.82 -15.28 -22.25
N ALA A 99 -37.95 -15.49 -22.92
CA ALA A 99 -38.94 -14.45 -23.18
C ALA A 99 -39.61 -13.97 -21.88
N GLU A 100 -39.95 -14.89 -20.97
CA GLU A 100 -40.53 -14.58 -19.67
C GLU A 100 -39.57 -13.77 -18.80
N ARG A 101 -38.29 -14.18 -18.70
CA ARG A 101 -37.27 -13.43 -17.97
C ARG A 101 -37.09 -12.02 -18.53
N ARG A 102 -37.05 -11.86 -19.86
CA ARG A 102 -36.97 -10.54 -20.51
C ARG A 102 -38.19 -9.68 -20.23
N SER A 103 -39.39 -10.28 -20.17
CA SER A 103 -40.62 -9.58 -19.79
C SER A 103 -40.58 -9.10 -18.34
N ARG A 104 -40.17 -9.97 -17.40
CA ARG A 104 -39.99 -9.60 -15.98
C ARG A 104 -38.91 -8.54 -15.79
N TYR A 105 -37.79 -8.65 -16.51
CA TYR A 105 -36.73 -7.65 -16.55
C TYR A 105 -37.26 -6.28 -16.99
N ALA A 106 -37.97 -6.22 -18.12
CA ALA A 106 -38.54 -4.97 -18.62
C ALA A 106 -39.52 -4.35 -17.62
N LYS A 107 -40.36 -5.17 -16.97
CA LYS A 107 -41.30 -4.69 -15.95
C LYS A 107 -40.60 -4.18 -14.70
N ALA A 108 -39.53 -4.84 -14.26
CA ALA A 108 -38.77 -4.42 -13.09
C ALA A 108 -37.98 -3.13 -13.36
N VAL A 109 -37.47 -2.92 -14.58
CA VAL A 109 -36.86 -1.65 -14.99
C VAL A 109 -37.90 -0.52 -15.03
N GLU A 110 -39.13 -0.78 -15.48
CA GLU A 110 -40.23 0.19 -15.39
C GLU A 110 -40.55 0.56 -13.94
N GLN A 111 -40.60 -0.44 -13.05
CA GLN A 111 -40.84 -0.22 -11.61
C GLN A 111 -39.75 0.63 -10.94
N LEU A 112 -38.49 0.51 -11.37
CA LEU A 112 -37.39 1.36 -10.89
C LEU A 112 -37.58 2.85 -11.22
N ALA A 113 -38.35 3.17 -12.27
CA ALA A 113 -38.66 4.54 -12.67
C ALA A 113 -39.94 5.11 -12.02
N ASP A 114 -40.62 4.32 -11.16
CA ASP A 114 -41.87 4.72 -10.51
C ASP A 114 -41.64 5.84 -9.47
N GLU A 115 -42.61 6.72 -9.30
CA GLU A 115 -42.55 7.82 -8.31
C GLU A 115 -42.57 7.30 -6.87
N LYS A 116 -43.19 6.14 -6.61
CA LYS A 116 -43.32 5.55 -5.28
C LYS A 116 -42.11 4.67 -4.95
N ALA A 117 -41.40 5.01 -3.88
CA ALA A 117 -40.23 4.26 -3.41
C ALA A 117 -40.52 2.76 -3.20
N ALA A 118 -41.70 2.41 -2.67
CA ALA A 118 -42.10 1.01 -2.48
C ALA A 118 -42.15 0.19 -3.78
N VAL A 119 -42.57 0.81 -4.89
CA VAL A 119 -42.59 0.16 -6.21
C VAL A 119 -41.17 0.01 -6.74
N ARG A 120 -40.33 1.04 -6.57
CA ARG A 120 -38.90 0.99 -6.94
C ARG A 120 -38.14 -0.12 -6.21
N LEU A 121 -38.39 -0.28 -4.90
CA LEU A 121 -37.85 -1.38 -4.09
C LEU A 121 -38.27 -2.74 -4.64
N GLY A 122 -39.54 -2.91 -5.01
CA GLY A 122 -40.03 -4.13 -5.67
C GLY A 122 -39.30 -4.44 -6.98
N GLY A 123 -39.00 -3.40 -7.78
CA GLY A 123 -38.18 -3.51 -8.98
C GLY A 123 -36.76 -3.98 -8.68
N ILE A 124 -36.12 -3.44 -7.64
CA ILE A 124 -34.77 -3.85 -7.21
C ILE A 124 -34.73 -5.33 -6.83
N TYR A 125 -35.66 -5.79 -5.97
CA TYR A 125 -35.69 -7.20 -5.56
C TYR A 125 -35.96 -8.14 -6.74
N THR A 126 -36.83 -7.73 -7.67
CA THR A 126 -37.11 -8.51 -8.89
C THR A 126 -35.88 -8.61 -9.78
N LEU A 127 -35.14 -7.51 -9.97
CA LEU A 127 -33.90 -7.53 -10.74
C LEU A 127 -32.80 -8.35 -10.07
N ALA A 128 -32.61 -8.21 -8.76
CA ALA A 128 -31.62 -9.01 -8.03
C ALA A 128 -31.93 -10.51 -8.13
N GLY A 129 -33.19 -10.90 -7.95
CA GLY A 129 -33.63 -12.28 -8.13
C GLY A 129 -33.44 -12.80 -9.56
N LEU A 130 -33.67 -11.96 -10.58
CA LEU A 130 -33.41 -12.33 -11.98
C LEU A 130 -31.92 -12.61 -12.24
N VAL A 131 -31.00 -11.87 -11.62
CA VAL A 131 -29.55 -12.19 -11.72
C VAL A 131 -29.28 -13.59 -11.17
N ASP A 132 -29.83 -13.90 -9.99
CA ASP A 132 -29.67 -15.21 -9.37
C ASP A 132 -30.24 -16.33 -10.25
N GLU A 133 -31.41 -16.10 -10.86
CA GLU A 133 -32.02 -17.03 -11.81
C GLU A 133 -31.18 -17.26 -13.06
N TRP A 134 -30.54 -16.22 -13.60
CA TRP A 134 -29.63 -16.36 -14.75
C TRP A 134 -28.38 -17.15 -14.38
N LEU A 135 -27.82 -16.94 -13.20
CA LEU A 135 -26.65 -17.66 -12.71
C LEU A 135 -26.94 -19.14 -12.39
N ALA A 136 -28.17 -19.47 -12.03
CA ALA A 136 -28.59 -20.84 -11.72
C ALA A 136 -29.05 -21.65 -12.94
N ASP A 137 -29.02 -21.07 -14.15
CA ASP A 137 -29.52 -21.73 -15.35
C ASP A 137 -28.47 -22.61 -16.03
N ASP A 138 -28.40 -23.87 -15.61
CA ASP A 138 -27.47 -24.88 -16.13
C ASP A 138 -27.64 -25.17 -17.64
N ALA A 139 -28.71 -24.69 -18.28
CA ALA A 139 -28.89 -24.80 -19.73
C ALA A 139 -28.04 -23.78 -20.52
N LEU A 140 -27.46 -22.78 -19.85
CA LEU A 140 -26.64 -21.73 -20.45
C LEU A 140 -25.16 -21.92 -20.14
N GLU A 141 -24.31 -21.51 -21.07
CA GLU A 141 -22.86 -21.43 -20.83
C GLU A 141 -22.56 -20.34 -19.78
N LEU A 142 -21.54 -20.57 -18.94
CA LEU A 142 -21.14 -19.66 -17.86
C LEU A 142 -20.91 -18.22 -18.35
N GLU A 143 -20.37 -18.04 -19.56
CA GLU A 143 -20.15 -16.72 -20.16
C GLU A 143 -21.48 -16.00 -20.48
N GLU A 144 -22.50 -16.73 -20.94
CA GLU A 144 -23.82 -16.19 -21.24
C GLU A 144 -24.60 -15.85 -19.96
N GLN A 145 -24.55 -16.72 -18.96
CA GLN A 145 -25.12 -16.45 -17.62
C GLN A 145 -24.57 -15.14 -17.04
N ARG A 146 -23.24 -14.99 -17.05
CA ARG A 146 -22.55 -13.78 -16.56
C ARG A 146 -22.91 -12.55 -17.39
N LYS A 147 -23.00 -12.69 -18.71
CA LYS A 147 -23.37 -11.58 -19.60
C LYS A 147 -24.76 -11.05 -19.30
N GLU A 148 -25.76 -11.93 -19.17
CA GLU A 148 -27.14 -11.54 -18.86
C GLU A 148 -27.26 -10.95 -17.44
N GLY A 149 -26.58 -11.56 -16.45
CA GLY A 149 -26.49 -11.00 -15.10
C GLY A 149 -25.88 -9.60 -15.08
N GLN A 150 -24.75 -9.39 -15.78
CA GLN A 150 -24.08 -8.09 -15.84
C GLN A 150 -24.95 -6.99 -16.49
N VAL A 151 -25.82 -7.33 -17.44
CA VAL A 151 -26.78 -6.36 -18.01
C VAL A 151 -27.73 -5.83 -16.93
N ILE A 152 -28.19 -6.70 -16.04
CA ILE A 152 -29.06 -6.30 -14.93
C ILE A 152 -28.28 -5.48 -13.89
N ILE A 153 -27.08 -5.92 -13.51
CA ILE A 153 -26.17 -5.16 -12.62
C ILE A 153 -25.91 -3.76 -13.18
N ASN A 154 -25.65 -3.63 -14.48
CA ASN A 154 -25.44 -2.35 -15.14
C ASN A 154 -26.66 -1.42 -15.01
N ASN A 155 -27.89 -1.94 -15.01
CA ASN A 155 -29.09 -1.14 -14.82
C ASN A 155 -29.21 -0.65 -13.37
N LEU A 156 -28.98 -1.52 -12.39
CA LEU A 156 -28.93 -1.14 -10.97
C LEU A 156 -27.85 -0.07 -10.71
N CYS A 157 -26.64 -0.25 -11.24
CA CYS A 157 -25.58 0.75 -11.18
C CYS A 157 -25.95 2.05 -11.91
N SER A 158 -26.67 1.97 -13.02
CA SER A 158 -27.16 3.17 -13.75
C SER A 158 -28.16 3.97 -12.92
N TYR A 159 -29.03 3.28 -12.19
CA TYR A 159 -29.95 3.92 -11.25
C TYR A 159 -29.20 4.62 -10.11
N VAL A 160 -28.18 3.98 -9.52
CA VAL A 160 -27.30 4.60 -8.50
C VAL A 160 -26.61 5.87 -9.06
N ARG A 161 -26.20 5.85 -10.33
CA ARG A 161 -25.57 6.99 -11.01
C ARG A 161 -26.55 8.10 -11.39
N ALA A 162 -27.86 7.85 -11.36
CA ALA A 162 -28.86 8.82 -11.79
C ALA A 162 -28.80 10.10 -10.93
N PRO A 163 -28.89 11.30 -11.53
CA PRO A 163 -28.94 12.54 -10.79
C PRO A 163 -30.12 12.57 -9.81
N PHE A 164 -29.92 13.17 -8.64
CA PHE A 164 -30.99 13.42 -7.67
C PHE A 164 -30.83 14.85 -7.15
N PRO A 165 -31.62 15.83 -7.62
CA PRO A 165 -31.37 17.26 -7.34
C PRO A 165 -31.27 17.62 -5.86
N LEU A 166 -32.03 16.94 -4.98
CA LEU A 166 -32.06 17.20 -3.54
C LEU A 166 -30.74 16.89 -2.82
N VAL A 167 -29.78 16.16 -3.43
CA VAL A 167 -28.46 15.94 -2.83
C VAL A 167 -27.70 17.24 -2.56
N THR A 168 -28.01 18.31 -3.28
CA THR A 168 -27.44 19.65 -3.04
C THR A 168 -27.89 20.26 -1.71
N LYS A 169 -29.00 19.77 -1.12
CA LYS A 169 -29.55 20.18 0.17
C LYS A 169 -29.23 19.19 1.30
N THR A 170 -28.29 18.27 1.10
CA THR A 170 -27.96 17.17 2.03
C THR A 170 -27.74 17.65 3.47
N GLU A 171 -27.03 18.77 3.66
CA GLU A 171 -26.74 19.34 4.99
C GLU A 171 -28.02 19.64 5.81
N TYR A 172 -29.07 20.13 5.15
CA TYR A 172 -30.35 20.43 5.79
C TYR A 172 -31.20 19.17 6.02
N LEU A 173 -31.22 18.28 5.01
CA LEU A 173 -32.14 17.15 4.96
C LEU A 173 -31.68 15.94 5.80
N GLN A 174 -30.39 15.86 6.13
CA GLN A 174 -29.84 14.80 7.00
C GLN A 174 -30.11 15.02 8.49
N SER A 175 -30.55 16.21 8.92
CA SER A 175 -30.84 16.44 10.34
C SER A 175 -32.07 15.65 10.81
N ASP A 176 -32.00 15.10 12.02
CA ASP A 176 -33.13 14.42 12.69
C ASP A 176 -34.16 15.41 13.27
N VAL A 177 -34.01 16.69 12.98
CA VAL A 177 -34.89 17.74 13.50
C VAL A 177 -36.01 17.96 12.49
N ASP A 178 -37.26 17.73 12.91
CA ASP A 178 -38.47 17.96 12.10
C ASP A 178 -38.81 19.46 11.91
N ILE A 179 -37.85 20.35 12.20
CA ILE A 179 -38.03 21.80 12.10
C ILE A 179 -37.24 22.28 10.88
N ALA A 180 -37.96 22.83 9.92
CA ALA A 180 -37.35 23.45 8.74
C ALA A 180 -36.36 24.55 9.15
N PRO A 181 -35.12 24.50 8.64
CA PRO A 181 -34.17 25.61 8.81
C PRO A 181 -34.77 26.92 8.29
N ALA A 182 -34.52 28.03 8.99
CA ALA A 182 -35.13 29.34 8.68
C ALA A 182 -34.85 29.84 7.25
N ASN A 183 -33.79 29.37 6.63
CA ASN A 183 -33.35 29.70 5.27
C ASN A 183 -33.68 28.62 4.22
N TYR A 184 -34.48 27.60 4.57
CA TYR A 184 -34.82 26.53 3.63
C TYR A 184 -35.78 27.02 2.54
N VAL A 185 -35.46 26.73 1.28
CA VAL A 185 -36.30 27.04 0.12
C VAL A 185 -36.92 25.75 -0.42
N GLY A 186 -38.25 25.67 -0.40
CA GLY A 186 -39.04 24.52 -0.84
C GLY A 186 -39.91 23.95 0.29
N ASP A 187 -40.55 22.81 0.03
CA ASP A 187 -41.28 22.07 1.04
C ASP A 187 -40.30 21.16 1.79
N PHE A 188 -39.88 21.59 2.98
CA PHE A 188 -38.88 20.87 3.78
C PHE A 188 -39.32 19.44 4.11
N VAL A 189 -40.58 19.25 4.50
CA VAL A 189 -41.08 17.95 4.95
C VAL A 189 -41.18 16.99 3.76
N ALA A 190 -41.71 17.46 2.62
CA ALA A 190 -41.78 16.65 1.41
C ALA A 190 -40.39 16.35 0.83
N ASP A 191 -39.49 17.34 0.77
CA ASP A 191 -38.12 17.16 0.29
C ASP A 191 -37.34 16.19 1.20
N GLN A 192 -37.51 16.28 2.52
CA GLN A 192 -36.86 15.37 3.47
C GLN A 192 -37.38 13.94 3.33
N ALA A 193 -38.69 13.75 3.18
CA ALA A 193 -39.29 12.44 2.94
C ALA A 193 -38.75 11.82 1.63
N MET A 194 -38.78 12.58 0.52
CA MET A 194 -38.25 12.14 -0.77
C MET A 194 -36.75 11.82 -0.70
N PHE A 195 -35.98 12.61 0.05
CA PHE A 195 -34.55 12.38 0.24
C PHE A 195 -34.28 11.07 0.98
N ARG A 196 -34.98 10.81 2.10
CA ARG A 196 -34.84 9.56 2.88
C ARG A 196 -35.29 8.34 2.08
N GLU A 197 -36.40 8.45 1.36
CA GLU A 197 -36.86 7.38 0.46
C GLU A 197 -35.82 7.03 -0.60
N GLU A 198 -35.20 8.04 -1.24
CA GLU A 198 -34.17 7.80 -2.25
C GLU A 198 -32.87 7.23 -1.65
N GLN A 199 -32.51 7.62 -0.42
CA GLN A 199 -31.42 6.99 0.33
C GLN A 199 -31.70 5.49 0.52
N ASP A 200 -32.90 5.13 0.97
CA ASP A 200 -33.29 3.74 1.23
C ASP A 200 -33.30 2.91 -0.05
N VAL A 201 -33.86 3.43 -1.15
CA VAL A 201 -33.91 2.75 -2.46
C VAL A 201 -32.48 2.47 -2.96
N ARG A 202 -31.61 3.48 -2.99
CA ARG A 202 -30.25 3.30 -3.53
C ARG A 202 -29.37 2.47 -2.60
N ARG A 203 -29.50 2.63 -1.28
CA ARG A 203 -28.79 1.80 -0.29
C ARG A 203 -29.21 0.33 -0.39
N THR A 204 -30.48 0.04 -0.71
CA THR A 204 -30.97 -1.33 -0.91
C THR A 204 -30.23 -2.03 -2.05
N ILE A 205 -29.87 -1.33 -3.13
CA ILE A 205 -29.04 -1.90 -4.20
C ILE A 205 -27.70 -2.39 -3.65
N PHE A 206 -27.03 -1.58 -2.83
CA PHE A 206 -25.77 -1.99 -2.19
C PHE A 206 -25.95 -3.12 -1.18
N ALA A 207 -27.09 -3.18 -0.48
CA ALA A 207 -27.41 -4.30 0.42
C ALA A 207 -27.60 -5.60 -0.35
N GLU A 208 -28.32 -5.59 -1.49
CA GLU A 208 -28.51 -6.77 -2.34
C GLU A 208 -27.19 -7.26 -2.96
N ILE A 209 -26.31 -6.34 -3.33
CA ILE A 209 -24.93 -6.66 -3.74
C ILE A 209 -24.22 -7.34 -2.57
N SER A 210 -24.22 -6.72 -1.39
CA SER A 210 -23.53 -7.22 -0.21
C SER A 210 -24.00 -8.61 0.25
N ASN A 211 -25.29 -8.91 0.12
CA ASN A 211 -25.85 -10.22 0.49
C ASN A 211 -25.33 -11.36 -0.40
N ARG A 212 -24.80 -11.05 -1.59
CA ARG A 212 -24.34 -12.01 -2.60
C ARG A 212 -22.85 -11.89 -2.92
N SER A 213 -22.19 -10.92 -2.30
CA SER A 213 -20.73 -10.77 -2.31
C SER A 213 -20.06 -11.90 -1.54
N SER A 214 -18.76 -12.02 -1.76
CA SER A 214 -17.87 -12.95 -1.09
C SER A 214 -17.82 -12.71 0.41
N THR A 215 -17.54 -13.77 1.17
CA THR A 215 -17.24 -13.65 2.59
C THR A 215 -15.75 -13.61 2.84
N PHE A 216 -15.35 -12.89 3.89
CA PHE A 216 -13.96 -12.63 4.21
C PHE A 216 -13.68 -13.04 5.66
N THR A 217 -12.61 -13.82 5.86
CA THR A 217 -12.12 -14.18 7.19
C THR A 217 -10.61 -13.95 7.28
N LYS A 218 -10.15 -13.49 8.45
CA LYS A 218 -8.73 -13.44 8.81
C LYS A 218 -8.44 -14.54 9.83
N ASP A 219 -7.36 -15.29 9.63
CA ASP A 219 -6.86 -16.16 10.69
C ASP A 219 -6.08 -15.36 11.76
N LYS A 220 -5.66 -16.05 12.82
CA LYS A 220 -4.89 -15.47 13.93
C LYS A 220 -3.53 -14.89 13.51
N ASN A 221 -3.02 -15.28 12.33
CA ASN A 221 -1.76 -14.81 11.78
C ASN A 221 -1.96 -13.66 10.77
N GLY A 222 -3.19 -13.19 10.59
CA GLY A 222 -3.54 -12.13 9.65
C GLY A 222 -3.64 -12.59 8.20
N LYS A 223 -3.64 -13.90 7.93
CA LYS A 223 -3.85 -14.42 6.58
C LYS A 223 -5.32 -14.33 6.22
N VAL A 224 -5.56 -13.78 5.04
CA VAL A 224 -6.89 -13.56 4.47
C VAL A 224 -7.37 -14.79 3.72
N PHE A 225 -8.61 -15.19 3.97
CA PHE A 225 -9.35 -16.19 3.21
C PHE A 225 -10.65 -15.57 2.67
N VAL A 226 -10.84 -15.68 1.36
CA VAL A 226 -12.04 -15.20 0.66
C VAL A 226 -12.81 -16.41 0.16
N THR A 227 -14.10 -16.49 0.48
CA THR A 227 -15.02 -17.46 -0.12
C THR A 227 -15.87 -16.72 -1.15
N PRO A 228 -15.71 -17.00 -2.45
CA PRO A 228 -16.44 -16.31 -3.51
C PRO A 228 -17.96 -16.36 -3.30
N GLY A 229 -18.62 -15.22 -3.41
CA GLY A 229 -20.08 -15.11 -3.42
C GLY A 229 -20.66 -15.31 -4.82
N ALA A 230 -21.98 -15.44 -4.93
CA ALA A 230 -22.65 -15.61 -6.21
C ALA A 230 -22.36 -14.46 -7.20
N TRP A 231 -22.14 -13.24 -6.66
CA TRP A 231 -21.92 -12.03 -7.46
C TRP A 231 -20.43 -11.63 -7.54
N SER A 232 -19.50 -12.51 -7.16
CA SER A 232 -18.07 -12.21 -7.14
C SER A 232 -17.46 -11.91 -8.50
N GLU A 233 -18.10 -12.32 -9.59
CA GLU A 233 -17.55 -12.16 -10.95
C GLU A 233 -18.11 -10.92 -11.68
N PHE A 234 -18.94 -10.11 -11.03
CA PHE A 234 -19.54 -8.91 -11.62
C PHE A 234 -18.73 -7.63 -11.35
N ASP A 235 -18.85 -6.70 -12.29
CA ASP A 235 -18.26 -5.36 -12.21
C ASP A 235 -19.33 -4.33 -11.79
N PHE A 236 -19.02 -3.53 -10.77
CA PHE A 236 -19.95 -2.54 -10.22
C PHE A 236 -19.46 -1.10 -10.50
N ASN A 237 -20.05 -0.47 -11.52
CA ASN A 237 -19.65 0.88 -11.93
C ASN A 237 -20.53 1.97 -11.29
N PHE A 238 -20.00 2.62 -10.27
CA PHE A 238 -20.61 3.75 -9.57
C PHE A 238 -19.97 5.10 -9.94
N SER A 239 -19.25 5.15 -11.05
CA SER A 239 -18.53 6.35 -11.47
C SER A 239 -19.49 7.51 -11.64
N TRP A 240 -19.11 8.70 -11.17
CA TRP A 240 -19.93 9.93 -11.20
C TRP A 240 -21.23 9.86 -10.37
N ALA A 241 -21.46 8.80 -9.60
CA ALA A 241 -22.68 8.70 -8.80
C ALA A 241 -22.73 9.76 -7.69
N PRO A 242 -23.92 10.32 -7.39
CA PRO A 242 -24.14 11.06 -6.16
C PRO A 242 -24.44 10.07 -5.03
N ILE A 243 -23.57 10.00 -4.03
CA ILE A 243 -23.76 9.17 -2.83
C ILE A 243 -24.06 10.07 -1.64
N PHE A 244 -25.13 9.79 -0.92
CA PHE A 244 -25.62 10.61 0.20
C PHE A 244 -26.23 9.76 1.32
N TYR A 245 -25.88 8.48 1.36
CA TYR A 245 -26.36 7.46 2.29
C TYR A 245 -25.19 6.59 2.78
N PRO A 246 -25.30 5.97 3.97
CA PRO A 246 -24.21 5.18 4.55
C PRO A 246 -24.04 3.82 3.88
N LEU A 247 -22.79 3.42 3.67
CA LEU A 247 -22.36 2.13 3.09
C LEU A 247 -21.57 1.28 4.10
N SER A 248 -21.76 1.52 5.39
CA SER A 248 -21.12 0.81 6.50
C SER A 248 -21.56 -0.64 6.62
N ASN A 249 -20.67 -1.52 7.11
CA ASN A 249 -20.90 -2.95 7.33
C ASN A 249 -21.35 -3.71 6.06
N LEU A 250 -20.95 -3.24 4.87
CA LEU A 250 -21.23 -3.91 3.61
C LEU A 250 -20.00 -4.66 3.12
N THR A 251 -20.22 -5.67 2.28
CA THR A 251 -19.19 -6.32 1.49
C THR A 251 -19.40 -6.01 0.02
N ILE A 252 -18.42 -5.40 -0.61
CA ILE A 252 -18.49 -4.92 -1.98
C ILE A 252 -17.37 -5.59 -2.76
N GLU A 253 -17.69 -6.11 -3.94
CA GLU A 253 -16.75 -6.78 -4.83
C GLU A 253 -15.87 -5.75 -5.57
N LYS A 254 -15.88 -5.76 -6.90
CA LYS A 254 -15.11 -4.82 -7.72
C LYS A 254 -15.92 -3.55 -7.95
N ALA A 255 -15.67 -2.54 -7.13
CA ALA A 255 -16.39 -1.26 -7.19
C ALA A 255 -15.57 -0.12 -7.78
N ILE A 256 -16.16 0.58 -8.73
CA ILE A 256 -15.57 1.73 -9.41
C ILE A 256 -16.33 2.99 -8.98
N PHE A 257 -15.79 3.72 -8.01
CA PHE A 257 -16.25 5.03 -7.53
C PHE A 257 -15.45 6.19 -8.15
N SER A 258 -14.92 6.01 -9.36
CA SER A 258 -14.15 7.05 -10.04
C SER A 258 -15.01 8.29 -10.28
N SER A 259 -14.51 9.45 -9.86
CA SER A 259 -15.24 10.74 -9.98
C SER A 259 -16.60 10.77 -9.26
N THR A 260 -16.86 9.84 -8.35
CA THR A 260 -18.06 9.84 -7.49
C THR A 260 -18.00 11.02 -6.52
N ARG A 261 -19.18 11.57 -6.18
CA ARG A 261 -19.30 12.62 -5.18
C ARG A 261 -20.12 12.13 -3.98
N PHE A 262 -19.52 12.18 -2.81
CA PHE A 262 -20.19 11.92 -1.54
C PHE A 262 -20.67 13.24 -0.96
N TYR A 263 -21.99 13.48 -0.94
CA TYR A 263 -22.59 14.77 -0.59
C TYR A 263 -22.73 15.00 0.93
N GLY A 264 -22.88 13.93 1.71
CA GLY A 264 -22.83 13.97 3.18
C GLY A 264 -21.64 13.17 3.70
N ASP A 265 -21.75 12.66 4.93
CA ASP A 265 -20.75 11.73 5.48
C ASP A 265 -20.64 10.48 4.60
N ALA A 266 -19.43 10.22 4.10
CA ALA A 266 -19.09 9.01 3.36
C ALA A 266 -18.76 7.90 4.35
N ASN A 267 -19.79 7.21 4.82
CA ASN A 267 -19.66 6.21 5.86
C ASN A 267 -19.42 4.81 5.27
N PHE A 268 -18.17 4.34 5.35
CA PHE A 268 -17.70 3.01 4.99
C PHE A 268 -17.19 2.24 6.22
N LEU A 269 -17.67 2.59 7.42
CA LEU A 269 -17.28 1.94 8.67
C LEU A 269 -17.39 0.42 8.54
N LYS A 270 -16.28 -0.29 8.77
CA LYS A 270 -16.19 -1.76 8.70
C LYS A 270 -16.63 -2.36 7.35
N THR A 271 -16.59 -1.60 6.27
CA THR A 271 -16.90 -2.09 4.93
C THR A 271 -15.72 -2.91 4.40
N SER A 272 -16.02 -3.99 3.68
CA SER A 272 -15.03 -4.87 3.07
C SER A 272 -15.08 -4.76 1.55
N PHE A 273 -13.99 -4.31 0.93
CA PHE A 273 -13.75 -4.31 -0.50
C PHE A 273 -12.92 -5.55 -0.86
N ILE A 274 -13.56 -6.55 -1.47
CA ILE A 274 -12.95 -7.86 -1.72
C ILE A 274 -12.03 -7.85 -2.92
N GLN A 275 -12.36 -7.04 -3.92
CA GLN A 275 -11.57 -6.88 -5.14
C GLN A 275 -11.07 -5.45 -5.26
N ASN A 276 -10.47 -5.13 -6.42
CA ASN A 276 -9.96 -3.81 -6.69
C ASN A 276 -11.08 -2.76 -6.53
N VAL A 277 -10.79 -1.72 -5.76
CA VAL A 277 -11.68 -0.57 -5.58
C VAL A 277 -11.01 0.71 -6.07
N ASP A 278 -11.77 1.50 -6.84
CA ASP A 278 -11.28 2.73 -7.44
C ASP A 278 -12.09 3.94 -6.99
N PHE A 279 -11.51 4.77 -6.13
CA PHE A 279 -11.99 6.09 -5.71
C PHE A 279 -11.22 7.24 -6.40
N SER A 280 -10.60 6.98 -7.55
CA SER A 280 -9.83 8.00 -8.25
C SER A 280 -10.70 9.22 -8.57
N ARG A 281 -10.19 10.42 -8.27
CA ARG A 281 -10.90 11.69 -8.49
C ARG A 281 -12.25 11.80 -7.76
N ALA A 282 -12.51 10.94 -6.78
CA ALA A 282 -13.70 11.05 -5.95
C ALA A 282 -13.62 12.31 -5.07
N THR A 283 -14.77 12.91 -4.78
CA THR A 283 -14.88 14.05 -3.86
C THR A 283 -15.73 13.68 -2.67
N PHE A 284 -15.15 13.78 -1.48
CA PHE A 284 -15.82 13.55 -0.20
C PHE A 284 -16.16 14.90 0.42
N ASN A 285 -17.42 15.33 0.33
CA ASN A 285 -17.85 16.63 0.87
C ASN A 285 -18.03 16.61 2.39
N GLY A 286 -18.57 15.51 2.95
CA GLY A 286 -18.67 15.29 4.39
C GLY A 286 -17.55 14.40 4.93
N LYS A 287 -17.62 14.01 6.21
CA LYS A 287 -16.58 13.19 6.84
C LYS A 287 -16.48 11.84 6.14
N ALA A 288 -15.26 11.41 5.83
CA ALA A 288 -15.02 10.11 5.22
C ALA A 288 -14.60 9.10 6.29
N LYS A 289 -15.45 8.12 6.59
CA LYS A 289 -15.24 7.14 7.66
C LYS A 289 -14.93 5.78 7.06
N PHE A 290 -13.65 5.43 7.01
CA PHE A 290 -13.12 4.14 6.58
C PHE A 290 -12.53 3.33 7.74
N ASN A 291 -12.72 3.76 8.98
CA ASN A 291 -12.20 3.07 10.14
C ASN A 291 -12.75 1.63 10.25
N GLY A 292 -11.85 0.69 10.56
CA GLY A 292 -12.12 -0.75 10.54
C GLY A 292 -12.40 -1.38 9.17
N SER A 293 -12.20 -0.67 8.05
CA SER A 293 -12.46 -1.20 6.70
C SER A 293 -11.40 -2.20 6.24
N ASN A 294 -11.75 -3.08 5.32
CA ASN A 294 -10.81 -4.02 4.69
C ASN A 294 -10.73 -3.79 3.19
N PHE A 295 -9.54 -3.56 2.66
CA PHE A 295 -9.24 -3.48 1.23
C PHE A 295 -8.40 -4.70 0.85
N VAL A 296 -9.05 -5.78 0.43
CA VAL A 296 -8.39 -7.08 0.23
C VAL A 296 -7.42 -7.05 -0.94
N GLN A 297 -7.83 -6.41 -2.04
CA GLN A 297 -6.98 -6.18 -3.22
C GLN A 297 -6.63 -4.69 -3.37
N GLU A 298 -6.31 -4.23 -4.58
CA GLU A 298 -5.81 -2.89 -4.81
C GLU A 298 -6.87 -1.82 -4.53
N SER A 299 -6.50 -0.80 -3.75
CA SER A 299 -7.36 0.35 -3.46
C SER A 299 -6.72 1.62 -3.97
N THR A 300 -7.40 2.33 -4.85
CA THR A 300 -6.91 3.59 -5.42
C THR A 300 -7.78 4.76 -4.98
N PHE A 301 -7.15 5.81 -4.48
CA PHE A 301 -7.74 7.11 -4.11
C PHE A 301 -7.10 8.25 -4.91
N ASN A 302 -6.40 7.95 -6.00
CA ASN A 302 -5.56 8.92 -6.71
C ASN A 302 -6.37 10.16 -7.12
N GLU A 303 -5.80 11.36 -6.89
CA GLU A 303 -6.46 12.64 -7.21
C GLU A 303 -7.81 12.86 -6.48
N ALA A 304 -8.13 12.07 -5.46
CA ALA A 304 -9.32 12.31 -4.63
C ALA A 304 -9.15 13.54 -3.74
N VAL A 305 -10.28 14.16 -3.38
CA VAL A 305 -10.34 15.32 -2.49
C VAL A 305 -11.24 14.99 -1.31
N PHE A 306 -10.68 15.08 -0.10
CA PHE A 306 -11.40 14.99 1.15
C PHE A 306 -11.60 16.40 1.70
N ASN A 307 -12.83 16.91 1.61
CA ASN A 307 -13.18 18.27 2.03
C ASN A 307 -13.44 18.38 3.55
N GLU A 308 -13.55 17.24 4.24
CA GLU A 308 -13.75 17.10 5.68
C GLU A 308 -12.85 15.98 6.22
N ALA A 309 -12.90 15.73 7.53
CA ALA A 309 -12.05 14.75 8.18
C ALA A 309 -12.14 13.36 7.52
N ALA A 310 -10.98 12.73 7.30
CA ALA A 310 -10.86 11.41 6.70
C ALA A 310 -10.24 10.42 7.69
N ASP A 311 -10.99 9.39 8.05
CA ASP A 311 -10.61 8.43 9.09
C ASP A 311 -10.39 7.04 8.49
N PHE A 312 -9.15 6.61 8.44
CA PHE A 312 -8.67 5.27 8.06
C PHE A 312 -8.06 4.53 9.26
N SER A 313 -8.38 4.93 10.48
CA SER A 313 -7.82 4.32 11.70
C SER A 313 -8.49 3.00 12.08
N ASP A 314 -8.07 2.37 13.16
CA ASP A 314 -8.79 1.23 13.71
C ASP A 314 -10.16 1.62 14.30
N GLN A 315 -11.00 0.61 14.52
CA GLN A 315 -12.29 0.76 15.19
C GLN A 315 -12.41 -0.28 16.30
N GLY A 316 -11.97 0.08 17.51
CA GLY A 316 -11.81 -0.87 18.61
C GLY A 316 -10.77 -1.92 18.24
N ASP A 317 -11.10 -3.21 18.33
CA ASP A 317 -10.17 -4.30 17.99
C ASP A 317 -10.03 -4.55 16.47
N VAL A 318 -10.78 -3.81 15.63
CA VAL A 318 -10.79 -4.01 14.18
C VAL A 318 -9.89 -2.99 13.49
N LYS A 319 -8.70 -3.43 13.06
CA LYS A 319 -7.77 -2.59 12.31
C LYS A 319 -8.25 -2.35 10.88
N THR A 320 -8.13 -1.12 10.40
CA THR A 320 -8.20 -0.84 8.96
C THR A 320 -7.03 -1.54 8.28
N PHE A 321 -7.35 -2.30 7.23
CA PHE A 321 -6.39 -3.18 6.58
C PHE A 321 -6.37 -2.98 5.08
N PHE A 322 -5.20 -2.63 4.55
CA PHE A 322 -4.92 -2.56 3.12
C PHE A 322 -4.11 -3.80 2.72
N GLY A 323 -4.83 -4.86 2.34
CA GLY A 323 -4.28 -6.15 1.95
C GLY A 323 -3.61 -6.16 0.58
N GLY A 324 -4.10 -5.34 -0.35
CA GLY A 324 -3.48 -5.08 -1.65
C GLY A 324 -2.64 -3.79 -1.65
N LYS A 325 -2.24 -3.34 -2.85
CA LYS A 325 -1.55 -2.05 -3.02
C LYS A 325 -2.53 -0.92 -2.69
N ALA A 326 -2.06 0.10 -1.97
CA ALA A 326 -2.86 1.28 -1.66
C ALA A 326 -2.23 2.52 -2.28
N SER A 327 -3.00 3.26 -3.08
CA SER A 327 -2.50 4.43 -3.79
C SER A 327 -3.33 5.68 -3.46
N PHE A 328 -2.71 6.64 -2.78
CA PHE A 328 -3.25 7.96 -2.44
C PHE A 328 -2.55 9.07 -3.23
N ASN A 329 -2.01 8.79 -4.42
CA ASN A 329 -1.17 9.76 -5.12
C ASN A 329 -1.97 11.01 -5.50
N ARG A 330 -1.38 12.18 -5.26
CA ARG A 330 -1.99 13.49 -5.54
C ARG A 330 -3.33 13.72 -4.81
N VAL A 331 -3.58 13.00 -3.71
CA VAL A 331 -4.73 13.26 -2.84
C VAL A 331 -4.57 14.60 -2.12
N LYS A 332 -5.68 15.29 -1.93
CA LYS A 332 -5.78 16.47 -1.07
C LYS A 332 -6.69 16.19 0.11
N PHE A 333 -6.12 16.17 1.32
CA PHE A 333 -6.87 16.19 2.58
C PHE A 333 -6.97 17.63 3.05
N THR A 334 -8.17 18.23 3.01
CA THR A 334 -8.37 19.62 3.45
C THR A 334 -8.56 19.76 4.97
N HIS A 335 -8.82 18.63 5.63
CA HIS A 335 -8.98 18.48 7.08
C HIS A 335 -8.13 17.31 7.59
N GLU A 336 -8.31 16.95 8.85
CA GLU A 336 -7.55 15.90 9.53
C GLU A 336 -7.62 14.58 8.76
N ALA A 337 -6.47 13.91 8.63
CA ALA A 337 -6.36 12.60 8.01
C ALA A 337 -5.75 11.61 9.00
N ASN A 338 -6.55 10.64 9.42
CA ASN A 338 -6.17 9.69 10.46
C ASN A 338 -5.90 8.31 9.86
N PHE A 339 -4.66 7.82 9.97
CA PHE A 339 -4.19 6.49 9.58
C PHE A 339 -3.67 5.69 10.79
N ASN A 340 -4.02 6.11 12.00
CA ASN A 340 -3.64 5.47 13.26
C ASN A 340 -3.87 3.95 13.19
N GLU A 341 -2.83 3.17 13.51
CA GLU A 341 -2.85 1.70 13.57
C GLU A 341 -3.30 0.98 12.29
N ALA A 342 -3.41 1.69 11.16
CA ALA A 342 -3.66 1.09 9.87
C ALA A 342 -2.52 0.14 9.46
N ASP A 343 -2.87 -0.97 8.81
CA ASP A 343 -1.91 -1.98 8.34
C ASP A 343 -1.91 -2.05 6.81
N PHE A 344 -0.80 -1.64 6.21
CA PHE A 344 -0.54 -1.71 4.77
C PHE A 344 0.33 -2.93 4.45
N ALA A 345 -0.31 -3.98 3.91
CA ALA A 345 0.34 -5.25 3.66
C ALA A 345 1.22 -5.27 2.40
N GLN A 346 0.89 -4.42 1.42
CA GLN A 346 1.68 -4.24 0.19
C GLN A 346 2.16 -2.78 0.09
N LYS A 347 2.58 -2.37 -1.11
CA LYS A 347 3.01 -0.99 -1.39
C LYS A 347 1.92 0.02 -1.00
N ALA A 348 2.29 1.01 -0.21
CA ALA A 348 1.49 2.20 0.10
C ALA A 348 2.12 3.43 -0.55
N SER A 349 1.33 4.19 -1.31
CA SER A 349 1.84 5.32 -2.11
C SER A 349 1.12 6.61 -1.76
N PHE A 350 1.84 7.59 -1.23
CA PHE A 350 1.39 8.94 -0.84
C PHE A 350 2.14 10.03 -1.64
N ARG A 351 2.45 9.75 -2.91
CA ARG A 351 3.27 10.65 -3.74
C ARG A 351 2.50 11.95 -4.01
N ASN A 352 3.14 13.09 -3.77
CA ASN A 352 2.56 14.42 -4.00
C ASN A 352 1.22 14.64 -3.26
N VAL A 353 1.03 14.01 -2.10
CA VAL A 353 -0.14 14.24 -1.26
C VAL A 353 -0.01 15.58 -0.54
N VAL A 354 -1.14 16.27 -0.36
CA VAL A 354 -1.23 17.48 0.45
C VAL A 354 -2.14 17.25 1.64
N PHE A 355 -1.59 17.31 2.84
CA PHE A 355 -2.32 17.36 4.11
C PHE A 355 -2.37 18.81 4.58
N THR A 356 -3.54 19.45 4.57
CA THR A 356 -3.66 20.85 5.01
C THR A 356 -3.91 20.99 6.51
N GLN A 357 -4.36 19.93 7.18
CA GLN A 357 -4.47 19.80 8.63
C GLN A 357 -3.64 18.60 9.12
N GLU A 358 -3.81 18.21 10.39
CA GLU A 358 -3.05 17.15 11.03
C GLU A 358 -3.11 15.83 10.25
N ALA A 359 -1.97 15.15 10.14
CA ALA A 359 -1.85 13.82 9.57
C ALA A 359 -1.31 12.85 10.61
N ASN A 360 -2.11 11.84 10.96
CA ASN A 360 -1.79 10.91 12.04
C ASN A 360 -1.46 9.53 11.47
N PHE A 361 -0.20 9.10 11.61
CA PHE A 361 0.32 7.77 11.29
C PHE A 361 0.83 7.04 12.55
N PHE A 362 0.28 7.36 13.72
CA PHE A 362 0.61 6.72 14.98
C PHE A 362 0.46 5.21 14.87
N LYS A 363 1.53 4.45 15.18
CA LYS A 363 1.58 2.98 15.11
C LYS A 363 1.15 2.37 13.78
N THR A 364 1.11 3.14 12.69
CA THR A 364 0.82 2.61 11.36
C THR A 364 1.91 1.62 10.95
N VAL A 365 1.51 0.51 10.31
CA VAL A 365 2.43 -0.53 9.85
C VAL A 365 2.49 -0.52 8.32
N PHE A 366 3.67 -0.23 7.78
CA PHE A 366 3.99 -0.39 6.37
C PHE A 366 4.83 -1.64 6.18
N ARG A 367 4.22 -2.74 5.72
CA ARG A 367 4.90 -4.02 5.58
C ARG A 367 5.88 -4.07 4.42
N GLN A 368 5.60 -3.33 3.35
CA GLN A 368 6.45 -3.22 2.17
C GLN A 368 6.84 -1.75 1.91
N TYR A 369 7.00 -1.37 0.65
CA TYR A 369 7.40 -0.02 0.24
C TYR A 369 6.37 1.04 0.63
N ALA A 370 6.83 2.11 1.29
CA ALA A 370 6.01 3.27 1.64
C ALA A 370 6.57 4.52 0.96
N ASP A 371 5.78 5.13 0.07
CA ASP A 371 6.22 6.21 -0.81
C ASP A 371 5.62 7.56 -0.42
N PHE A 372 6.37 8.37 0.32
CA PHE A 372 6.04 9.74 0.70
C PHE A 372 6.76 10.78 -0.18
N TYR A 373 7.18 10.41 -1.40
CA TYR A 373 7.84 11.34 -2.31
C TYR A 373 7.03 12.62 -2.53
N LYS A 374 7.65 13.78 -2.26
CA LYS A 374 7.03 15.10 -2.40
C LYS A 374 5.72 15.28 -1.65
N VAL A 375 5.51 14.55 -0.56
CA VAL A 375 4.39 14.83 0.35
C VAL A 375 4.54 16.21 0.98
N ASN A 376 3.42 16.90 1.19
CA ASN A 376 3.38 18.21 1.82
C ASN A 376 2.44 18.17 3.03
N PHE A 377 3.02 18.20 4.22
CA PHE A 377 2.32 18.32 5.50
C PHE A 377 2.31 19.79 5.93
N LYS A 378 1.15 20.45 5.86
CA LYS A 378 1.03 21.86 6.25
C LYS A 378 0.91 22.08 7.76
N GLN A 379 0.37 21.08 8.44
CA GLN A 379 0.14 21.04 9.89
C GLN A 379 0.86 19.82 10.47
N PRO A 380 0.85 19.62 11.81
CA PRO A 380 1.63 18.56 12.44
C PRO A 380 1.40 17.19 11.79
N ALA A 381 2.47 16.42 11.65
CA ALA A 381 2.43 15.05 11.17
C ALA A 381 3.11 14.15 12.21
N THR A 382 2.39 13.15 12.71
CA THR A 382 2.96 12.17 13.63
C THR A 382 3.10 10.82 12.96
N PHE A 383 4.28 10.22 13.10
CA PHE A 383 4.62 8.84 12.77
C PHE A 383 5.00 8.08 14.05
N PHE A 384 4.65 8.58 15.23
CA PHE A 384 5.07 7.99 16.50
C PHE A 384 4.80 6.49 16.57
N GLU A 385 5.85 5.70 16.88
CA GLU A 385 5.82 4.23 16.92
C GLU A 385 5.40 3.54 15.60
N ALA A 386 5.40 4.25 14.46
CA ALA A 386 5.17 3.65 13.15
C ALA A 386 6.28 2.65 12.77
N LYS A 387 5.93 1.68 11.92
CA LYS A 387 6.84 0.59 11.51
C LYS A 387 6.94 0.50 10.00
N PHE A 388 8.15 0.69 9.47
CA PHE A 388 8.49 0.52 8.06
C PHE A 388 9.29 -0.77 7.89
N LEU A 389 8.63 -1.88 7.54
CA LEU A 389 9.20 -3.22 7.65
C LEU A 389 9.93 -3.71 6.38
N GLY A 390 9.51 -3.29 5.19
CA GLY A 390 10.15 -3.67 3.93
C GLY A 390 10.37 -5.19 3.75
N GLU A 391 9.35 -6.01 4.01
CA GLU A 391 9.44 -7.48 4.10
C GLU A 391 9.79 -8.21 2.78
N LYS A 392 9.88 -7.48 1.64
CA LYS A 392 10.29 -7.99 0.31
C LYS A 392 11.30 -7.02 -0.34
N GLN A 393 12.21 -7.54 -1.16
CA GLN A 393 13.47 -6.92 -1.64
C GLN A 393 13.39 -5.44 -2.10
N GLU A 394 14.47 -4.68 -1.87
CA GLU A 394 14.75 -3.30 -2.35
C GLU A 394 13.74 -2.20 -1.97
N HIS A 395 12.86 -2.47 -1.01
CA HIS A 395 11.84 -1.52 -0.59
C HIS A 395 12.27 -0.72 0.64
N TYR A 396 12.24 0.60 0.52
CA TYR A 396 12.65 1.57 1.53
C TYR A 396 11.48 2.49 1.93
N ALA A 397 11.61 3.18 3.06
CA ALA A 397 10.71 4.28 3.42
C ALA A 397 11.17 5.53 2.66
N ASN A 398 10.38 6.00 1.70
CA ASN A 398 10.77 7.09 0.82
C ASN A 398 10.15 8.43 1.24
N PHE A 399 10.91 9.31 1.88
CA PHE A 399 10.56 10.70 2.18
C PHE A 399 11.34 11.70 1.31
N TYR A 400 11.81 11.27 0.13
CA TYR A 400 12.56 12.13 -0.79
C TYR A 400 11.76 13.40 -1.16
N GLU A 401 12.37 14.56 -0.94
CA GLU A 401 11.77 15.89 -1.13
C GLU A 401 10.43 16.09 -0.38
N ALA A 402 10.20 15.38 0.73
CA ALA A 402 9.06 15.62 1.61
C ALA A 402 9.16 17.00 2.29
N SER A 403 8.03 17.68 2.47
CA SER A 403 7.96 19.01 3.10
C SER A 403 7.04 18.97 4.33
N PHE A 404 7.61 19.24 5.49
CA PHE A 404 6.91 19.40 6.76
C PHE A 404 6.91 20.88 7.16
N LYS A 405 5.78 21.55 6.95
CA LYS A 405 5.60 22.99 7.28
C LYS A 405 5.38 23.22 8.78
N SER A 406 4.98 22.18 9.50
CA SER A 406 4.80 22.17 10.96
C SER A 406 5.62 21.04 11.59
N SER A 407 5.38 20.74 12.87
CA SER A 407 6.15 19.73 13.60
C SER A 407 6.01 18.33 13.00
N ALA A 408 7.10 17.59 12.95
CA ALA A 408 7.15 16.22 12.44
C ALA A 408 7.69 15.27 13.52
N ASP A 409 6.84 14.38 14.01
CA ASP A 409 7.17 13.44 15.08
C ASP A 409 7.48 12.05 14.50
N PHE A 410 8.74 11.68 14.53
CA PHE A 410 9.28 10.36 14.19
C PHE A 410 9.82 9.62 15.43
N CYS A 411 9.33 9.95 16.63
CA CYS A 411 9.78 9.30 17.85
C CYS A 411 9.44 7.81 17.82
N LYS A 412 10.41 6.99 18.26
CA LYS A 412 10.29 5.53 18.34
C LYS A 412 9.88 4.84 17.03
N VAL A 413 10.11 5.48 15.88
CA VAL A 413 9.87 4.86 14.58
C VAL A 413 10.88 3.75 14.34
N PHE A 414 10.40 2.65 13.78
CA PHE A 414 11.24 1.52 13.40
C PHE A 414 11.35 1.42 11.87
N PHE A 415 12.52 1.76 11.34
CA PHE A 415 12.88 1.58 9.93
C PHE A 415 13.70 0.29 9.78
N LYS A 416 13.07 -0.77 9.28
CA LYS A 416 13.72 -2.07 9.07
C LYS A 416 14.56 -2.11 7.79
N LYS A 417 14.19 -1.32 6.79
CA LYS A 417 14.92 -1.15 5.52
C LYS A 417 15.37 0.29 5.35
N ASN A 418 15.98 0.62 4.21
CA ASN A 418 16.55 1.95 4.00
C ASN A 418 15.48 3.03 4.24
N ALA A 419 15.92 4.21 4.68
CA ALA A 419 15.07 5.37 4.85
C ALA A 419 15.69 6.55 4.10
N ASP A 420 14.95 7.10 3.14
CA ASP A 420 15.41 8.17 2.25
C ASP A 420 14.72 9.48 2.63
N PHE A 421 15.45 10.39 3.27
CA PHE A 421 15.05 11.75 3.61
C PHE A 421 15.83 12.79 2.78
N ARG A 422 16.38 12.41 1.63
CA ARG A 422 17.16 13.33 0.81
C ARG A 422 16.33 14.54 0.42
N GLY A 423 16.91 15.73 0.57
CA GLY A 423 16.24 17.00 0.29
C GLY A 423 14.94 17.23 1.06
N ALA A 424 14.65 16.44 2.11
CA ALA A 424 13.49 16.68 2.96
C ALA A 424 13.63 18.03 3.68
N MET A 425 12.50 18.72 3.84
CA MET A 425 12.44 20.05 4.43
C MET A 425 11.57 20.03 5.68
N PHE A 426 12.17 20.29 6.83
CA PHE A 426 11.50 20.45 8.12
C PHE A 426 11.50 21.93 8.49
N GLU A 427 10.36 22.60 8.33
CA GLU A 427 10.25 24.04 8.63
C GLU A 427 10.19 24.31 10.13
N GLN A 428 9.45 23.49 10.88
CA GLN A 428 9.40 23.56 12.35
C GLN A 428 10.24 22.43 12.96
N GLY A 429 9.91 22.01 14.20
CA GLY A 429 10.70 21.02 14.94
C GLY A 429 10.48 19.61 14.42
N THR A 430 11.52 18.79 14.49
CA THR A 430 11.39 17.36 14.17
C THR A 430 12.09 16.51 15.21
N GLU A 431 11.41 15.44 15.60
CA GLU A 431 11.87 14.55 16.65
C GLU A 431 12.02 13.14 16.10
N PHE A 432 13.24 12.63 16.05
CA PHE A 432 13.57 11.23 15.75
C PHE A 432 13.90 10.44 17.01
N LYS A 433 13.68 11.01 18.19
CA LYS A 433 14.11 10.47 19.48
C LYS A 433 13.69 9.00 19.67
N ASP A 434 14.62 8.18 20.17
CA ASP A 434 14.42 6.74 20.38
C ASP A 434 14.07 5.93 19.10
N SER A 435 14.23 6.50 17.89
CA SER A 435 14.02 5.77 16.64
C SER A 435 15.18 4.83 16.29
N PHE A 436 14.90 3.85 15.43
CA PHE A 436 15.82 2.79 15.08
C PHE A 436 15.87 2.55 13.57
N PHE A 437 17.07 2.65 12.99
CA PHE A 437 17.34 2.42 11.57
C PHE A 437 18.21 1.16 11.41
N THR A 438 17.62 0.12 10.81
CA THR A 438 18.23 -1.21 10.64
C THR A 438 19.12 -1.30 9.39
N GLU A 439 18.85 -0.45 8.39
CA GLU A 439 19.67 -0.33 7.18
C GLU A 439 20.05 1.15 6.99
N GLU A 440 20.45 1.55 5.78
CA GLU A 440 20.95 2.89 5.50
C GLU A 440 19.90 3.98 5.71
N ALA A 441 20.32 5.12 6.27
CA ALA A 441 19.50 6.31 6.43
C ALA A 441 20.15 7.49 5.69
N ASP A 442 19.44 8.08 4.74
CA ASP A 442 19.98 9.13 3.87
C ASP A 442 19.25 10.45 4.10
N PHE A 443 19.94 11.40 4.73
CA PHE A 443 19.53 12.78 4.98
C PHE A 443 20.34 13.77 4.12
N TYR A 444 20.92 13.32 3.00
CA TYR A 444 21.71 14.20 2.13
C TYR A 444 20.88 15.41 1.67
N LYS A 445 21.41 16.61 1.92
CA LYS A 445 20.73 17.91 1.69
C LYS A 445 19.40 18.11 2.44
N ALA A 446 19.11 17.35 3.49
CA ALA A 446 17.97 17.64 4.35
C ALA A 446 18.14 19.00 5.05
N THR A 447 17.05 19.72 5.28
CA THR A 447 17.08 21.05 5.93
C THR A 447 16.14 21.11 7.12
N PHE A 448 16.63 21.58 8.26
CA PHE A 448 15.91 21.75 9.53
C PHE A 448 15.94 23.24 9.92
N LYS A 449 14.79 23.95 9.89
CA LYS A 449 14.79 25.42 9.81
C LYS A 449 14.51 26.21 11.08
N MET A 450 13.29 26.13 11.64
CA MET A 450 12.82 27.15 12.61
C MET A 450 12.76 26.65 14.05
N LYS A 451 12.89 25.35 14.29
CA LYS A 451 13.03 24.77 15.64
C LYS A 451 14.03 23.61 15.63
N ASP A 452 14.36 23.14 16.82
CA ASP A 452 15.36 22.12 17.06
C ASP A 452 15.06 20.79 16.33
N ALA A 453 16.13 20.07 16.00
CA ALA A 453 16.09 18.71 15.45
C ALA A 453 16.65 17.73 16.48
N ASP A 454 15.81 16.81 16.98
CA ASP A 454 16.17 15.88 18.06
C ASP A 454 16.40 14.46 17.55
N PHE A 455 17.66 14.02 17.53
CA PHE A 455 18.13 12.66 17.24
C PHE A 455 18.62 11.94 18.50
N THR A 456 18.21 12.38 19.69
CA THR A 456 18.61 11.81 20.98
C THR A 456 18.27 10.32 21.05
N ARG A 457 19.26 9.50 21.41
CA ARG A 457 19.12 8.02 21.52
C ARG A 457 18.67 7.31 20.24
N VAL A 458 18.86 7.93 19.08
CA VAL A 458 18.68 7.25 17.80
C VAL A 458 19.78 6.21 17.60
N THR A 459 19.42 5.07 17.01
CA THR A 459 20.39 4.04 16.61
C THR A 459 20.37 3.85 15.10
N PHE A 460 21.50 4.12 14.46
CA PHE A 460 21.77 3.80 13.06
C PHE A 460 22.67 2.56 13.01
N THR A 461 22.14 1.43 12.55
CA THR A 461 22.90 0.17 12.52
C THR A 461 23.73 -0.02 11.24
N GLN A 462 23.35 0.63 10.14
CA GLN A 462 24.15 0.77 8.93
C GLN A 462 24.54 2.23 8.70
N GLY A 463 24.96 2.58 7.48
CA GLY A 463 25.44 3.91 7.16
C GLY A 463 24.38 5.00 7.31
N ALA A 464 24.78 6.18 7.78
CA ALA A 464 23.92 7.35 7.84
C ALA A 464 24.59 8.53 7.11
N ASP A 465 23.90 9.11 6.13
CA ASP A 465 24.43 10.24 5.35
C ASP A 465 23.71 11.54 5.70
N PHE A 466 24.41 12.50 6.25
CA PHE A 466 23.96 13.86 6.54
C PHE A 466 24.73 14.90 5.71
N ALA A 467 25.49 14.48 4.69
CA ALA A 467 26.31 15.40 3.93
C ALA A 467 25.45 16.51 3.30
N LYS A 468 25.96 17.74 3.39
CA LYS A 468 25.28 18.96 2.94
C LYS A 468 23.92 19.22 3.60
N ALA A 469 23.58 18.54 4.69
CA ALA A 469 22.43 18.90 5.49
C ALA A 469 22.64 20.25 6.19
N ALA A 470 21.56 20.95 6.49
CA ALA A 470 21.59 22.24 7.18
C ALA A 470 20.67 22.21 8.40
N PHE A 471 21.24 22.41 9.58
CA PHE A 471 20.55 22.54 10.86
C PHE A 471 20.59 24.00 11.29
N LEU A 472 19.50 24.72 11.07
CA LEU A 472 19.44 26.17 11.33
C LEU A 472 19.11 26.51 12.79
N GLN A 473 18.66 25.53 13.57
CA GLN A 473 18.44 25.60 15.03
C GLN A 473 19.22 24.47 15.72
N ASN A 474 19.02 24.27 17.04
CA ASN A 474 19.84 23.33 17.78
C ASN A 474 19.65 21.90 17.23
N ALA A 475 20.74 21.15 17.16
CA ALA A 475 20.72 19.75 16.73
C ALA A 475 21.21 18.86 17.87
N TYR A 476 20.36 17.94 18.33
CA TYR A 476 20.68 17.04 19.44
C TYR A 476 20.93 15.62 18.92
N PHE A 477 22.17 15.15 19.01
CA PHE A 477 22.61 13.78 18.79
C PHE A 477 23.08 13.13 20.11
N THR A 478 22.51 13.56 21.23
CA THR A 478 22.90 13.08 22.55
C THR A 478 22.62 11.58 22.68
N LYS A 479 23.64 10.80 23.06
CA LYS A 479 23.56 9.32 23.15
C LYS A 479 23.12 8.62 21.85
N THR A 480 23.30 9.25 20.69
CA THR A 480 23.07 8.61 19.40
C THR A 480 24.15 7.57 19.12
N VAL A 481 23.77 6.44 18.51
CA VAL A 481 24.70 5.36 18.14
C VAL A 481 24.77 5.24 16.62
N PHE A 482 25.97 5.39 16.07
CA PHE A 482 26.31 5.12 14.67
C PHE A 482 27.15 3.83 14.60
N ALA A 483 26.50 2.72 14.25
CA ALA A 483 27.13 1.39 14.20
C ALA A 483 27.99 1.16 12.94
N LYS A 484 27.80 1.99 11.92
CA LYS A 484 28.61 2.03 10.70
C LYS A 484 29.00 3.48 10.37
N ILE A 485 29.49 3.69 9.15
CA ILE A 485 30.03 4.97 8.70
C ILE A 485 28.94 6.03 8.76
N VAL A 486 29.26 7.18 9.35
CA VAL A 486 28.41 8.37 9.29
C VAL A 486 29.12 9.49 8.55
N ASN A 487 28.37 10.20 7.71
CA ASN A 487 28.88 11.25 6.85
C ASN A 487 28.21 12.60 7.16
N PHE A 488 28.94 13.53 7.75
CA PHE A 488 28.56 14.94 7.98
C PHE A 488 29.39 15.90 7.10
N THR A 489 29.99 15.41 6.01
CA THR A 489 30.81 16.24 5.13
C THR A 489 29.99 17.43 4.60
N GLN A 490 30.53 18.64 4.74
CA GLN A 490 29.87 19.88 4.34
C GLN A 490 28.49 20.12 4.99
N THR A 491 28.21 19.51 6.15
CA THR A 491 27.03 19.85 6.96
C THR A 491 27.24 21.19 7.67
N THR A 492 26.17 21.97 7.82
CA THR A 492 26.18 23.21 8.60
C THR A 492 25.26 23.09 9.80
N PHE A 493 25.80 23.38 10.99
CA PHE A 493 25.05 23.60 12.23
C PHE A 493 25.11 25.10 12.56
N THR A 494 24.01 25.82 12.37
CA THR A 494 23.91 27.27 12.59
C THR A 494 23.75 27.63 14.07
N GLU A 495 23.06 26.78 14.83
CA GLU A 495 22.96 26.89 16.30
C GLU A 495 23.69 25.72 16.97
N LYS A 496 23.46 25.48 18.27
CA LYS A 496 24.26 24.51 19.03
C LYS A 496 24.12 23.09 18.47
N ALA A 497 25.25 22.39 18.37
CA ALA A 497 25.29 20.99 17.97
C ALA A 497 25.74 20.14 19.16
N ASN A 498 24.88 19.23 19.63
CA ASN A 498 25.15 18.40 20.80
C ASN A 498 25.33 16.92 20.42
N PHE A 499 26.56 16.44 20.46
CA PHE A 499 26.96 15.04 20.30
C PHE A 499 27.38 14.41 21.64
N CYS A 500 26.93 14.96 22.77
CA CYS A 500 27.29 14.47 24.10
C CYS A 500 26.95 12.98 24.23
N LYS A 501 27.93 12.16 24.62
CA LYS A 501 27.80 10.69 24.74
C LYS A 501 27.40 9.97 23.45
N ALA A 502 27.55 10.60 22.28
CA ALA A 502 27.36 9.90 21.01
C ALA A 502 28.44 8.83 20.81
N ALA A 503 28.09 7.72 20.15
CA ALA A 503 28.99 6.61 19.89
C ALA A 503 29.14 6.39 18.38
N PHE A 504 30.37 6.56 17.88
CA PHE A 504 30.78 6.32 16.51
C PHE A 504 31.63 5.06 16.48
N THR A 505 31.05 3.94 16.04
CA THR A 505 31.73 2.63 16.12
C THR A 505 32.59 2.31 14.89
N GLN A 506 32.38 3.04 13.80
CA GLN A 506 33.15 2.96 12.56
C GLN A 506 33.63 4.36 12.16
N TYR A 507 34.33 4.44 11.03
CA TYR A 507 34.85 5.69 10.50
C TYR A 507 33.76 6.75 10.37
N MET A 508 34.03 7.95 10.86
CA MET A 508 33.14 9.10 10.76
C MET A 508 33.77 10.16 9.85
N LYS A 509 32.94 10.99 9.20
CA LYS A 509 33.39 12.12 8.38
C LYS A 509 32.72 13.42 8.85
N PHE A 510 33.47 14.32 9.49
CA PHE A 510 33.08 15.71 9.78
C PHE A 510 33.95 16.69 8.96
N SER A 511 34.43 16.23 7.80
CA SER A 511 35.31 17.05 6.97
C SER A 511 34.54 18.22 6.36
N GLU A 512 35.11 19.42 6.41
CA GLU A 512 34.45 20.64 5.92
C GLU A 512 33.10 20.95 6.62
N THR A 513 32.84 20.38 7.80
CA THR A 513 31.64 20.70 8.60
C THR A 513 31.79 22.07 9.26
N ILE A 514 30.71 22.85 9.32
CA ILE A 514 30.66 24.17 9.95
C ILE A 514 29.79 24.10 11.21
N PHE A 515 30.33 24.49 12.35
CA PHE A 515 29.65 24.62 13.64
C PHE A 515 29.58 26.09 14.06
N GLU A 516 28.58 26.84 13.61
CA GLU A 516 28.52 28.29 13.80
C GLU A 516 28.37 28.74 15.26
N LYS A 517 27.82 27.86 16.12
CA LYS A 517 27.74 28.02 17.58
C LYS A 517 28.45 26.87 18.29
N ASP A 518 28.22 26.75 19.59
CA ASP A 518 28.89 25.77 20.44
C ASP A 518 28.66 24.33 19.93
N ALA A 519 29.75 23.56 19.89
CA ALA A 519 29.73 22.14 19.55
C ALA A 519 30.16 21.31 20.76
N ASP A 520 29.28 20.43 21.23
CA ASP A 520 29.52 19.57 22.40
C ASP A 520 29.72 18.12 21.97
N PHE A 521 30.95 17.63 22.06
CA PHE A 521 31.37 16.24 21.88
C PHE A 521 31.78 15.60 23.22
N SER A 522 31.38 16.16 24.35
CA SER A 522 31.77 15.65 25.66
C SER A 522 31.30 14.20 25.85
N TYR A 523 32.18 13.36 26.41
CA TYR A 523 31.95 11.91 26.56
C TYR A 523 31.64 11.16 25.24
N ALA A 524 31.83 11.75 24.06
CA ALA A 524 31.64 11.04 22.80
C ALA A 524 32.72 9.95 22.64
N VAL A 525 32.35 8.85 21.99
CA VAL A 525 33.22 7.70 21.76
C VAL A 525 33.44 7.48 20.28
N PHE A 526 34.70 7.50 19.84
CA PHE A 526 35.13 7.27 18.47
C PHE A 526 35.97 5.99 18.43
N SER A 527 35.39 4.91 17.90
CA SER A 527 35.99 3.57 17.93
C SER A 527 36.94 3.30 16.76
N GLN A 528 36.81 4.06 15.68
CA GLN A 528 37.68 4.06 14.50
C GLN A 528 38.16 5.49 14.22
N ASP A 529 38.89 5.71 13.12
CA ASP A 529 39.45 7.01 12.78
C ASP A 529 38.37 8.11 12.75
N ALA A 530 38.69 9.25 13.36
CA ALA A 530 37.82 10.41 13.48
C ALA A 530 38.38 11.57 12.66
N ASN A 531 37.68 11.95 11.58
CA ASN A 531 38.10 12.98 10.65
C ASN A 531 37.29 14.29 10.78
N PHE A 532 37.89 15.30 11.40
CA PHE A 532 37.43 16.69 11.50
C PHE A 532 38.25 17.63 10.59
N SER A 533 38.87 17.10 9.54
CA SER A 533 39.76 17.90 8.69
C SER A 533 38.99 19.02 7.99
N ASN A 534 39.56 20.22 7.93
CA ASN A 534 38.91 21.42 7.38
C ASN A 534 37.58 21.81 8.08
N ALA A 535 37.29 21.29 9.27
CA ALA A 535 36.11 21.71 10.04
C ALA A 535 36.30 23.12 10.64
N PHE A 536 35.20 23.87 10.76
CA PHE A 536 35.22 25.24 11.27
C PHE A 536 34.36 25.40 12.53
N PHE A 537 34.98 25.85 13.61
CA PHE A 537 34.40 26.10 14.94
C PHE A 537 34.58 27.57 15.35
N PRO A 538 33.71 28.50 14.91
CA PRO A 538 33.74 29.90 15.33
C PRO A 538 33.41 30.16 16.80
N GLN A 539 32.73 29.24 17.49
CA GLN A 539 32.46 29.32 18.94
C GLN A 539 33.15 28.16 19.69
N ASN A 540 32.69 27.85 20.90
CA ASN A 540 33.36 26.89 21.76
C ASN A 540 33.18 25.46 21.24
N ALA A 541 34.23 24.66 21.32
CA ALA A 541 34.20 23.24 20.96
C ALA A 541 34.64 22.39 22.16
N ASP A 542 33.75 21.56 22.68
CA ASP A 542 34.01 20.75 23.87
C ASP A 542 34.19 19.26 23.54
N PHE A 543 35.41 18.75 23.70
CA PHE A 543 35.76 17.33 23.58
C PHE A 543 36.12 16.72 24.95
N SER A 544 35.69 17.34 26.06
CA SER A 544 35.98 16.88 27.41
C SER A 544 35.54 15.44 27.60
N LYS A 545 36.46 14.60 28.10
CA LYS A 545 36.23 13.16 28.32
C LYS A 545 35.80 12.37 27.07
N ALA A 546 35.98 12.93 25.88
CA ALA A 546 35.83 12.18 24.64
C ALA A 546 36.91 11.10 24.53
N VAL A 547 36.59 10.00 23.86
CA VAL A 547 37.47 8.84 23.74
C VAL A 547 37.71 8.54 22.26
N PHE A 548 38.97 8.63 21.82
CA PHE A 548 39.41 8.28 20.48
C PHE A 548 40.24 7.00 20.56
N PHE A 549 39.68 5.88 20.10
CA PHE A 549 40.36 4.57 20.09
C PHE A 549 41.34 4.39 18.93
N GLN A 550 41.12 5.10 17.81
CA GLN A 550 42.03 5.17 16.66
C GLN A 550 42.46 6.62 16.42
N ASN A 551 42.92 6.95 15.21
CA ASN A 551 43.50 8.27 14.94
C ASN A 551 42.43 9.37 14.94
N ALA A 552 42.79 10.53 15.47
CA ALA A 552 41.95 11.74 15.40
C ALA A 552 42.63 12.79 14.52
N SER A 553 41.97 13.23 13.44
CA SER A 553 42.49 14.25 12.52
C SER A 553 41.69 15.53 12.62
N PHE A 554 42.37 16.62 12.96
CA PHE A 554 41.92 18.02 12.92
C PHE A 554 42.72 18.82 11.89
N LEU A 555 43.33 18.14 10.91
CA LEU A 555 44.11 18.72 9.82
C LEU A 555 43.37 19.91 9.19
N GLU A 556 44.00 21.09 9.17
CA GLU A 556 43.42 22.32 8.58
C GLU A 556 42.10 22.79 9.24
N ALA A 557 41.71 22.24 10.38
CA ALA A 557 40.56 22.74 11.13
C ALA A 557 40.84 24.14 11.70
N THR A 558 39.79 24.92 11.92
CA THR A 558 39.89 26.26 12.51
C THR A 558 39.00 26.37 13.75
N PHE A 559 39.61 26.72 14.87
CA PHE A 559 38.96 27.01 16.15
C PHE A 559 39.12 28.49 16.49
N ALA A 560 38.02 29.24 16.53
CA ALA A 560 38.08 30.67 16.79
C ALA A 560 37.99 31.04 18.28
N LYS A 561 37.38 30.19 19.10
CA LYS A 561 37.19 30.37 20.56
C LYS A 561 37.73 29.16 21.34
N GLU A 562 37.27 28.95 22.57
CA GLU A 562 37.81 27.93 23.47
C GLU A 562 37.59 26.53 22.92
N THR A 563 38.64 25.71 22.99
CA THR A 563 38.58 24.29 22.62
C THR A 563 39.01 23.47 23.82
N LEU A 564 38.13 22.58 24.29
CA LEU A 564 38.32 21.85 25.55
C LEU A 564 38.60 20.37 25.27
N PHE A 565 39.66 19.82 25.87
CA PHE A 565 39.98 18.40 25.89
C PHE A 565 40.21 17.81 27.32
N PRO A 566 39.81 18.43 28.45
CA PRO A 566 40.11 17.88 29.76
C PRO A 566 39.50 16.48 29.93
N GLY A 567 40.33 15.52 30.32
CA GLY A 567 39.94 14.11 30.46
C GLY A 567 39.75 13.36 29.14
N ALA A 568 39.93 14.00 27.98
CA ALA A 568 39.90 13.32 26.68
C ALA A 568 40.99 12.26 26.61
N ARG A 569 40.72 11.16 25.90
CA ARG A 569 41.64 10.03 25.77
C ARG A 569 41.95 9.75 24.30
N PHE A 570 43.22 9.77 23.95
CA PHE A 570 43.73 9.45 22.62
C PHE A 570 44.54 8.15 22.69
N ALA A 571 44.04 7.09 22.07
CA ALA A 571 44.68 5.77 22.08
C ALA A 571 45.70 5.58 20.95
N GLN A 572 45.52 6.30 19.84
CA GLN A 572 46.44 6.35 18.69
C GLN A 572 46.84 7.80 18.39
N GLY A 573 47.35 8.08 17.20
CA GLY A 573 47.85 9.39 16.77
C GLY A 573 46.80 10.49 16.75
N VAL A 574 47.26 11.74 16.85
CA VAL A 574 46.42 12.94 16.77
C VAL A 574 47.08 13.92 15.81
N ASN A 575 46.33 14.38 14.83
CA ASN A 575 46.83 15.28 13.80
C ASN A 575 46.20 16.67 13.90
N PHE A 576 46.96 17.63 14.42
CA PHE A 576 46.66 19.07 14.42
C PHE A 576 47.52 19.84 13.40
N TYR A 577 48.07 19.17 12.38
CA TYR A 577 48.86 19.83 11.34
C TYR A 577 48.03 20.92 10.65
N ASN A 578 48.60 22.12 10.53
CA ASN A 578 47.93 23.28 9.93
C ASN A 578 46.57 23.64 10.60
N THR A 579 46.32 23.20 11.84
CA THR A 579 45.14 23.63 12.60
C THR A 579 45.34 25.05 13.12
N HIS A 580 44.29 25.87 13.03
CA HIS A 580 44.33 27.28 13.45
C HIS A 580 43.54 27.50 14.75
N PHE A 581 44.22 27.90 15.82
CA PHE A 581 43.63 28.35 17.08
C PHE A 581 43.76 29.88 17.17
N LYS A 582 42.65 30.62 16.99
CA LYS A 582 42.70 32.08 16.80
C LYS A 582 42.77 32.89 18.09
N SER A 583 41.89 32.60 19.07
CA SER A 583 41.72 33.46 20.25
C SER A 583 42.42 32.94 21.51
N SER A 584 42.58 31.63 21.64
CA SER A 584 43.15 30.98 22.83
C SER A 584 43.82 29.67 22.47
N GLU A 585 44.81 29.27 23.27
CA GLU A 585 45.38 27.92 23.22
C GLU A 585 44.29 26.89 23.61
N PRO A 586 44.27 25.68 23.00
CA PRO A 586 43.36 24.62 23.42
C PRO A 586 43.68 24.13 24.84
N ILE A 587 42.64 23.87 25.64
CA ILE A 587 42.75 23.52 27.06
C ILE A 587 42.67 22.01 27.23
N PHE A 588 43.79 21.37 27.57
CA PHE A 588 43.84 19.93 27.81
C PHE A 588 43.75 19.54 29.30
N VAL A 589 43.84 20.51 30.21
CA VAL A 589 43.85 20.27 31.65
C VAL A 589 43.01 21.33 32.34
N ILE A 590 42.04 20.89 33.15
CA ILE A 590 41.29 21.73 34.08
C ILE A 590 41.30 21.03 35.44
N ASP A 591 41.81 21.69 36.46
CA ASP A 591 42.02 21.13 37.80
C ASP A 591 42.73 19.76 37.74
N ASN A 592 42.08 18.70 38.24
CA ASN A 592 42.59 17.33 38.21
C ASN A 592 42.18 16.54 36.95
N CYS A 593 41.42 17.14 36.03
CA CYS A 593 40.94 16.50 34.80
C CYS A 593 41.94 16.72 33.65
N LYS A 594 42.86 15.75 33.48
CA LYS A 594 43.94 15.80 32.49
C LYS A 594 43.59 14.97 31.26
N ALA A 595 43.79 15.50 30.06
CA ALA A 595 43.81 14.70 28.84
C ALA A 595 44.90 13.62 28.92
N ARG A 596 44.67 12.49 28.24
CA ARG A 596 45.53 11.30 28.28
C ARG A 596 45.92 10.86 26.88
N PHE A 597 47.22 10.69 26.66
CA PHE A 597 47.79 10.21 25.40
C PHE A 597 48.40 8.81 25.62
N SER A 598 48.19 7.91 24.68
CA SER A 598 48.71 6.55 24.77
C SER A 598 50.21 6.52 24.53
N ALA A 599 50.94 5.70 25.28
CA ALA A 599 52.37 5.45 25.03
C ALA A 599 52.64 4.37 23.95
N LEU A 600 51.57 3.80 23.38
CA LEU A 600 51.64 2.76 22.34
C LEU A 600 52.19 3.29 20.99
N PRO A 601 51.68 4.41 20.41
CA PRO A 601 52.06 4.85 19.07
C PRO A 601 53.51 5.30 18.95
N ASN A 602 53.94 5.64 17.72
CA ASN A 602 55.19 6.36 17.54
C ASN A 602 55.00 7.80 18.08
N PRO A 603 55.94 8.36 18.88
CA PRO A 603 55.84 9.76 19.32
C PRO A 603 55.61 10.76 18.17
N ASN A 604 56.07 10.45 16.95
CA ASN A 604 55.88 11.29 15.76
C ASN A 604 54.45 11.24 15.18
N ASP A 605 53.58 10.34 15.64
CA ASP A 605 52.17 10.27 15.23
C ASP A 605 51.31 11.35 15.92
N TYR A 606 51.87 12.04 16.91
CA TYR A 606 51.29 13.21 17.54
C TYR A 606 51.81 14.48 16.84
N LEU A 607 51.02 14.98 15.88
CA LEU A 607 51.39 16.11 15.03
C LEU A 607 50.75 17.39 15.58
N PHE A 608 51.54 18.25 16.20
CA PHE A 608 51.09 19.54 16.76
C PHE A 608 51.66 20.76 16.00
N SER A 609 52.20 20.59 14.78
CA SER A 609 52.99 21.63 14.10
C SER A 609 52.17 22.78 13.50
N PHE A 610 52.73 24.00 13.58
CA PHE A 610 52.05 25.27 13.35
C PHE A 610 52.48 25.99 12.06
N PRO A 611 51.56 26.71 11.39
CA PRO A 611 51.88 27.92 10.61
C PRO A 611 52.05 29.11 11.56
N GLY A 612 52.99 30.01 11.27
CA GLY A 612 53.48 31.09 12.14
C GLY A 612 52.50 32.21 12.58
N THR A 613 51.18 31.96 12.62
CA THR A 613 50.15 32.93 13.03
C THR A 613 49.08 32.38 14.00
N SER A 614 49.16 31.10 14.41
CA SER A 614 48.22 30.47 15.37
C SER A 614 48.73 30.57 16.82
N ALA A 615 47.82 30.59 17.81
CA ALA A 615 48.20 30.36 19.20
C ALA A 615 48.87 28.97 19.31
N PRO A 616 50.08 28.86 19.89
CA PRO A 616 50.81 27.60 19.92
C PRO A 616 50.23 26.66 20.99
N ILE A 617 50.07 25.38 20.68
CA ILE A 617 49.90 24.32 21.68
C ILE A 617 51.23 24.21 22.43
N ARG A 618 51.25 24.61 23.71
CA ARG A 618 52.43 24.46 24.56
C ARG A 618 52.67 22.97 24.81
N LEU A 619 53.79 22.47 24.30
CA LEU A 619 54.21 21.10 24.51
C LEU A 619 55.17 21.02 25.69
N GLY A 620 54.97 20.02 26.54
CA GLY A 620 55.94 19.56 27.53
C GLY A 620 56.51 18.21 27.13
N THR A 621 57.55 17.77 27.84
CA THR A 621 58.11 16.43 27.65
C THR A 621 57.60 15.47 28.73
N ALA A 622 56.94 14.40 28.33
CA ALA A 622 56.63 13.27 29.20
C ALA A 622 57.47 12.05 28.80
N ARG A 623 58.13 11.43 29.78
CA ARG A 623 58.87 10.17 29.60
C ARG A 623 58.09 9.03 30.20
N PHE A 624 57.92 7.95 29.43
CA PHE A 624 57.18 6.78 29.88
C PHE A 624 57.57 5.56 29.03
N LEU A 625 57.82 4.42 29.69
CA LEU A 625 58.22 3.16 29.03
C LEU A 625 59.38 3.34 28.02
N ASP A 626 60.47 3.99 28.46
CA ASP A 626 61.68 4.29 27.67
C ASP A 626 61.49 5.15 26.40
N LYS A 627 60.29 5.70 26.21
CA LYS A 627 59.99 6.66 25.15
C LYS A 627 59.84 8.07 25.73
N SER A 628 60.14 9.06 24.90
CA SER A 628 59.91 10.48 25.20
C SER A 628 58.88 11.01 24.22
N PHE A 629 57.82 11.63 24.73
CA PHE A 629 56.76 12.21 23.93
C PHE A 629 56.68 13.72 24.16
N ALA A 630 56.51 14.48 23.08
CA ALA A 630 56.11 15.88 23.13
C ALA A 630 54.58 15.93 23.06
N ILE A 631 53.94 16.20 24.19
CA ILE A 631 52.47 16.26 24.33
C ILE A 631 52.08 17.56 25.04
N PRO A 632 50.81 18.00 25.00
CA PRO A 632 50.41 19.25 25.62
C PRO A 632 50.77 19.32 27.10
N LEU A 633 51.23 20.48 27.55
CA LEU A 633 51.72 20.71 28.92
C LEU A 633 50.69 20.25 29.97
N GLY A 634 51.15 19.58 31.02
CA GLY A 634 50.30 19.10 32.12
C GLY A 634 49.45 17.84 31.81
N THR A 635 49.44 17.39 30.55
CA THR A 635 48.81 16.11 30.17
C THR A 635 49.69 14.93 30.53
N VAL A 636 49.11 13.72 30.53
CA VAL A 636 49.80 12.50 30.95
C VAL A 636 49.81 11.45 29.84
N LEU A 637 50.84 10.61 29.85
CA LEU A 637 50.84 9.36 29.10
C LEU A 637 50.16 8.26 29.92
N TYR A 638 49.50 7.33 29.26
CA TYR A 638 48.99 6.11 29.88
C TYR A 638 49.37 4.89 29.06
N ASP A 639 49.46 3.74 29.72
CA ASP A 639 49.59 2.45 29.06
C ASP A 639 48.20 1.86 28.78
N PRO A 640 47.78 1.70 27.52
CA PRO A 640 46.49 1.10 27.19
C PRO A 640 46.32 -0.34 27.71
N GLY A 641 47.42 -1.07 27.92
CA GLY A 641 47.40 -2.43 28.48
C GLY A 641 47.26 -2.49 30.00
N SER A 642 47.16 -1.34 30.68
CA SER A 642 47.08 -1.26 32.15
C SER A 642 45.68 -1.02 32.71
N TRP A 643 44.64 -1.22 31.88
CA TRP A 643 43.23 -1.08 32.29
C TRP A 643 42.87 -2.09 33.38
N ASP A 644 42.35 -1.59 34.49
CA ASP A 644 41.82 -2.36 35.60
C ASP A 644 40.28 -2.31 35.54
N GLU A 645 39.65 -3.46 35.29
CA GLU A 645 38.20 -3.55 35.12
C GLU A 645 37.42 -3.26 36.41
N ASP A 646 37.99 -3.59 37.58
CA ASP A 646 37.33 -3.40 38.87
C ASP A 646 37.36 -1.92 39.26
N LYS A 647 38.49 -1.24 39.03
CA LYS A 647 38.67 0.18 39.33
C LYS A 647 38.19 1.11 38.22
N LYS A 648 38.00 0.58 37.01
CA LYS A 648 37.66 1.34 35.78
C LYS A 648 38.66 2.48 35.51
N GLU A 649 39.94 2.19 35.72
CA GLU A 649 41.03 3.14 35.52
C GLU A 649 42.30 2.47 34.97
N TYR A 650 43.21 3.27 34.42
CA TYR A 650 44.53 2.81 33.98
C TYR A 650 45.50 2.87 35.15
N THR A 651 46.14 1.74 35.46
CA THR A 651 47.04 1.62 36.62
C THR A 651 48.46 2.11 36.34
N ARG A 652 48.85 2.27 35.06
CA ARG A 652 50.15 2.82 34.67
C ARG A 652 49.95 4.14 33.90
N ILE A 653 50.28 5.25 34.56
CA ILE A 653 50.20 6.62 34.04
C ILE A 653 51.54 7.32 34.31
N SER A 654 52.01 8.17 33.40
CA SER A 654 53.24 8.94 33.59
C SER A 654 53.04 10.14 34.53
N GLU A 655 54.15 10.72 34.98
CA GLU A 655 54.11 12.10 35.46
C GLU A 655 53.62 13.05 34.36
N PRO A 656 53.00 14.19 34.72
CA PRO A 656 52.58 15.20 33.74
C PRO A 656 53.74 15.73 32.91
N ALA A 657 53.48 16.01 31.64
CA ALA A 657 54.46 16.66 30.76
C ALA A 657 54.86 18.03 31.32
N GLN A 658 56.18 18.26 31.45
CA GLN A 658 56.79 19.49 31.98
C GLN A 658 57.44 20.33 30.88
#